data_AF-A0A809SIH9-F1
#
_entry.id   AF-A0A809SIH9-F1
#
_cell.length_a   1.000
_cell.length_b   1.000
_cell.length_c   1.000
_cell.angle_alpha   90.00
_cell.angle_beta   90.00
_cell.angle_gamma   90.00
#
_symmetry.space_group_name_H-M   'P 1'
#
loop_
_entity.id
_entity.type
_entity.pdbx_description
1 polymer ?
#
loop_
_entity_poly.entity_id
_entity_poly.type
_entity_poly.pdbx_seq_one_letter_code
_entity_poly.pdbx_strand_id
1 'polypeptide(L)'
;MNKKINYFIKRLGLFSTLTIPFFAWSCIKNEPKKTEIPKSDSWEILESIESNSSTKKDQSVFYLKTKNSLDLNQEYIIVLDDFELPIKIKESIFENQYFAYSKNIESKEYEFKYIKFKDKKITLPNQKTTKIIVHGFAEVIDPKLDFVEKENPIWDELSIDTNLNRVQNYSFDEERKLPWNNQLVKLKKLKNWGDPYFGKIIKKKNLINLSYEDEVQNLEYIAPFKNINNSNVMYQLTVYSFADGNNDGIGDFIGLKDKLDYFVNLGIDTLYLSPIHPASSYHGYDVIDYTDVAPELGGLQAFEEFIKEAHSKGIKVVIDMVLNHTSYEHPWFQQALAGNKEFQDYYYFYENDGQKRNKEGQDNIRQYFRNVYDFINTKNNPIPTTLKWVSEFWSGMPDLNLNNPKVLQELDYIHQFWAAKGVDGFRYDAFEHYFNSENSKKFNTNDPEKTRNLFNRWRNVVENTYKKAKENNINRTDLRTLLFGEWWRDPAEPIIKDYWGQNNGISSVIDGTKWKGITNVSLNWNDEINVINSLTRDGFKHEWMPFLDNHDVERWINNFKKEFNIPITVSPHKLSDLEVSAYEYAMFSLLSRDGLPILYNGNELLMQGALKSPDTNVREAYNWKDLRRRVFFADTRDNSNVISTKASSGQGTIEDIINDENSSYHKISKLINLRKKYKSMREMDVKYVTNPNNILWIWNDETKKLYESELTVRKNDDGTYLLIIYSWGNRQIANLSIKNEFEITETLFEQNLKIVEPNPGDVQIHGTGISRLGIYLISPKTSS
;
A
#
# COMPACT_ATOMS: atom_id res chain seq x y z
N MET A 1 42.29 4.22 -32.64
CA MET A 1 42.92 5.55 -32.71
C MET A 1 42.52 6.29 -31.43
N ASN A 2 43.19 6.04 -30.30
CA ASN A 2 44.40 6.73 -29.86
C ASN A 2 44.34 8.25 -30.04
N LYS A 3 43.99 8.95 -28.95
CA LYS A 3 44.62 10.17 -28.40
C LYS A 3 43.57 11.06 -27.72
N LYS A 4 43.53 11.04 -26.38
CA LYS A 4 43.40 12.20 -25.47
C LYS A 4 43.03 11.77 -24.04
N ILE A 5 43.84 10.89 -23.46
CA ILE A 5 44.03 10.82 -22.00
C ILE A 5 45.54 10.94 -21.83
N ASN A 6 46.04 12.17 -21.64
CA ASN A 6 47.38 12.47 -21.13
C ASN A 6 47.57 13.97 -20.93
N TYR A 7 46.88 14.55 -19.93
CA TYR A 7 47.37 15.82 -19.39
C TYR A 7 47.21 16.05 -17.87
N PHE A 8 46.75 15.10 -17.05
CA PHE A 8 46.71 15.38 -15.59
C PHE A 8 47.01 14.21 -14.67
N ILE A 9 48.02 13.41 -14.99
CA ILE A 9 48.73 12.59 -13.99
C ILE A 9 50.23 12.86 -14.12
N LYS A 10 50.67 14.00 -13.57
CA LYS A 10 52.08 14.31 -13.34
C LYS A 10 52.26 15.28 -12.17
N ARG A 11 52.01 14.77 -10.97
CA ARG A 11 52.66 15.17 -9.69
C ARG A 11 52.64 13.89 -8.84
N LEU A 12 53.63 13.02 -9.04
CA LEU A 12 54.86 12.90 -8.23
C LEU A 12 54.53 12.68 -6.73
N GLY A 13 54.97 11.59 -6.07
CA GLY A 13 56.10 10.73 -6.40
C GLY A 13 56.11 9.34 -5.76
N LEU A 14 56.69 8.40 -6.53
CA LEU A 14 57.84 7.49 -6.24
C LEU A 14 57.96 6.95 -4.80
N PHE A 15 58.11 5.64 -4.55
CA PHE A 15 59.23 4.73 -4.94
C PHE A 15 58.72 3.27 -5.14
N SER A 16 58.92 2.59 -6.28
CA SER A 16 59.96 1.57 -6.62
C SER A 16 60.13 0.42 -5.59
N THR A 17 59.96 -0.88 -5.87
CA THR A 17 60.64 -1.71 -6.90
C THR A 17 59.99 -3.11 -7.09
N LEU A 18 59.99 -3.56 -8.36
CA LEU A 18 59.92 -4.91 -8.98
C LEU A 18 60.05 -6.17 -8.07
N THR A 19 59.39 -7.30 -8.32
CA THR A 19 59.57 -8.21 -9.49
C THR A 19 58.49 -9.32 -9.51
N ILE A 20 58.06 -9.76 -10.71
CA ILE A 20 57.31 -11.01 -10.99
C ILE A 20 58.29 -11.99 -11.67
N PRO A 21 58.25 -13.31 -11.38
CA PRO A 21 57.89 -14.33 -12.39
C PRO A 21 57.03 -15.47 -11.78
N PHE A 22 55.83 -15.79 -12.29
CA PHE A 22 55.47 -16.66 -13.44
C PHE A 22 56.03 -18.10 -13.44
N PHE A 23 55.06 -19.04 -13.50
CA PHE A 23 55.02 -20.37 -14.18
C PHE A 23 55.13 -21.71 -13.41
N ALA A 24 54.33 -22.64 -13.95
CA ALA A 24 54.23 -24.11 -13.81
C ALA A 24 53.25 -24.59 -12.71
N TRP A 25 52.30 -25.52 -12.94
CA TRP A 25 52.34 -26.75 -13.75
C TRP A 25 50.85 -27.22 -13.91
N SER A 26 50.26 -27.48 -15.08
CA SER A 26 50.47 -28.45 -16.18
C SER A 26 49.88 -29.86 -15.99
N CYS A 27 49.31 -30.34 -17.11
CA CYS A 27 49.03 -31.72 -17.54
C CYS A 27 47.69 -32.38 -17.13
N ILE A 28 47.00 -33.17 -17.96
CA ILE A 28 47.03 -33.58 -19.38
C ILE A 28 45.70 -34.34 -19.65
N LYS A 29 45.18 -34.25 -20.89
CA LYS A 29 44.27 -35.17 -21.64
C LYS A 29 43.23 -36.06 -20.91
N ASN A 30 41.96 -35.93 -21.31
CA ASN A 30 41.20 -36.98 -22.05
C ASN A 30 39.78 -36.49 -22.42
N GLU A 31 39.43 -36.74 -23.69
CA GLU A 31 38.12 -36.86 -24.37
C GLU A 31 36.85 -36.12 -23.86
N PRO A 32 36.03 -35.52 -24.74
CA PRO A 32 34.65 -35.22 -24.38
C PRO A 32 33.93 -36.55 -24.18
N LYS A 33 33.66 -36.92 -22.92
CA LYS A 33 32.67 -37.95 -22.63
C LYS A 33 31.40 -37.55 -23.40
N LYS A 34 31.00 -38.38 -24.37
CA LYS A 34 29.62 -38.39 -24.86
C LYS A 34 28.73 -38.34 -23.62
N THR A 35 27.84 -37.36 -23.55
CA THR A 35 26.75 -37.38 -22.59
C THR A 35 25.91 -38.61 -22.93
N GLU A 36 26.23 -39.76 -22.34
CA GLU A 36 25.30 -40.88 -22.31
C GLU A 36 24.12 -40.43 -21.44
N ILE A 37 22.98 -40.21 -22.09
CA ILE A 37 21.70 -40.07 -21.40
C ILE A 37 21.52 -41.38 -20.61
N PRO A 38 21.23 -41.35 -19.30
CA PRO A 38 20.99 -42.57 -18.55
C PRO A 38 19.87 -43.35 -19.25
N LYS A 39 20.14 -44.60 -19.64
CA LYS A 39 19.10 -45.51 -20.13
C LYS A 39 18.06 -45.67 -19.02
N SER A 40 16.98 -44.92 -19.14
CA SER A 40 15.76 -45.08 -18.36
C SER A 40 14.84 -45.99 -19.18
N ASP A 41 14.26 -47.00 -18.53
CA ASP A 41 13.32 -47.96 -19.13
C ASP A 41 12.02 -47.31 -19.66
N SER A 42 11.90 -45.98 -19.56
CA SER A 42 10.69 -45.22 -19.84
C SER A 42 10.70 -44.52 -21.20
N TRP A 43 11.82 -44.48 -21.94
CA TRP A 43 11.98 -43.64 -23.14
C TRP A 43 12.70 -44.32 -24.32
N GLU A 44 12.25 -44.05 -25.55
CA GLU A 44 12.91 -44.47 -26.79
C GLU A 44 13.24 -43.24 -27.67
N ILE A 45 14.46 -43.19 -28.22
CA ILE A 45 14.93 -42.14 -29.14
C ILE A 45 14.53 -42.53 -30.56
N LEU A 46 13.78 -41.67 -31.25
CA LEU A 46 13.24 -41.98 -32.57
C LEU A 46 14.12 -41.47 -33.73
N GLU A 47 14.87 -40.38 -33.58
CA GLU A 47 15.81 -39.90 -34.59
C GLU A 47 16.80 -38.87 -34.03
N SER A 48 18.01 -38.81 -34.61
CA SER A 48 19.03 -37.79 -34.33
C SER A 48 19.44 -37.12 -35.64
N ILE A 49 19.35 -35.79 -35.72
CA ILE A 49 19.84 -35.02 -36.87
C ILE A 49 21.11 -34.27 -36.45
N GLU A 50 22.23 -34.57 -37.10
CA GLU A 50 23.49 -33.84 -36.91
C GLU A 50 23.56 -32.64 -37.88
N SER A 51 23.75 -31.43 -37.35
CA SER A 51 23.98 -30.24 -38.17
C SER A 51 25.46 -30.13 -38.56
N ASN A 52 25.77 -30.27 -39.85
CA ASN A 52 27.12 -30.02 -40.36
C ASN A 52 27.34 -28.51 -40.54
N SER A 53 27.94 -27.83 -39.54
CA SER A 53 28.48 -26.48 -39.72
C SER A 53 29.88 -26.35 -39.11
N SER A 54 30.82 -25.86 -39.91
CA SER A 54 32.26 -25.96 -39.70
C SER A 54 32.86 -24.92 -38.74
N THR A 55 32.14 -24.45 -37.72
CA THR A 55 32.70 -23.57 -36.69
C THR A 55 32.04 -23.76 -35.32
N LYS A 56 32.67 -24.61 -34.50
CA LYS A 56 32.59 -24.76 -33.02
C LYS A 56 31.21 -25.01 -32.36
N LYS A 57 31.14 -26.26 -31.85
CA LYS A 57 30.27 -26.91 -30.84
C LYS A 57 28.90 -27.40 -31.31
N ASP A 58 28.93 -28.69 -31.64
CA ASP A 58 27.85 -29.63 -31.90
C ASP A 58 26.62 -29.43 -31.01
N GLN A 59 25.48 -29.12 -31.65
CA GLN A 59 24.16 -29.19 -31.05
C GLN A 59 23.45 -30.43 -31.61
N SER A 60 22.98 -31.31 -30.72
CA SER A 60 22.18 -32.48 -31.08
C SER A 60 20.76 -32.26 -30.55
N VAL A 61 19.76 -32.36 -31.43
CA VAL A 61 18.34 -32.36 -31.06
C VAL A 61 17.87 -33.81 -31.00
N PHE A 62 17.20 -34.21 -29.91
CA PHE A 62 16.68 -35.57 -29.72
C PHE A 62 15.16 -35.56 -29.65
N TYR A 63 14.52 -36.49 -30.36
CA TYR A 63 13.09 -36.78 -30.24
C TYR A 63 12.89 -38.01 -29.34
N LEU A 64 12.16 -37.85 -28.22
CA LEU A 64 11.92 -38.91 -27.22
C LEU A 64 10.42 -39.24 -27.14
N LYS A 65 10.07 -40.53 -27.03
CA LYS A 65 8.71 -41.02 -26.77
C LYS A 65 8.66 -41.88 -25.50
N THR A 66 7.60 -41.75 -24.68
CA THR A 66 7.37 -42.61 -23.51
C THR A 66 6.92 -44.01 -23.91
N LYS A 67 7.42 -45.04 -23.22
CA LYS A 67 7.07 -46.44 -23.55
C LYS A 67 5.76 -46.97 -22.97
N ASN A 68 5.03 -46.22 -22.14
CA ASN A 68 3.73 -46.65 -21.60
C ASN A 68 2.86 -45.46 -21.16
N SER A 69 2.10 -44.86 -22.08
CA SER A 69 0.83 -44.22 -21.73
C SER A 69 -0.23 -44.59 -22.74
N LEU A 70 -1.30 -45.20 -22.24
CA LEU A 70 -2.37 -45.88 -22.98
C LEU A 70 -3.40 -44.92 -23.61
N ASP A 71 -3.01 -43.69 -23.91
CA ASP A 71 -3.84 -42.74 -24.66
C ASP A 71 -3.04 -42.20 -25.86
N LEU A 72 -3.33 -42.79 -27.02
CA LEU A 72 -2.81 -42.39 -28.33
C LEU A 72 -3.61 -41.17 -28.81
N ASN A 73 -3.11 -39.94 -28.58
CA ASN A 73 -3.26 -38.76 -29.45
C ASN A 73 -2.77 -37.44 -28.82
N GLN A 74 -1.69 -37.46 -28.03
CA GLN A 74 -1.05 -36.23 -27.58
C GLN A 74 0.44 -36.24 -27.95
N GLU A 75 0.78 -35.39 -28.93
CA GLU A 75 2.14 -34.92 -29.11
C GLU A 75 2.34 -33.71 -28.21
N TYR A 76 3.34 -33.78 -27.33
CA TYR A 76 3.76 -32.65 -26.51
C TYR A 76 5.06 -32.08 -27.07
N ILE A 77 5.05 -30.79 -27.41
CA ILE A 77 6.27 -30.02 -27.64
C ILE A 77 6.70 -29.48 -26.27
N ILE A 78 7.79 -30.00 -25.71
CA ILE A 78 8.41 -29.42 -24.52
C ILE A 78 9.47 -28.42 -25.01
N VAL A 79 9.20 -27.13 -24.85
CA VAL A 79 10.20 -26.07 -24.95
C VAL A 79 10.81 -25.91 -23.56
N LEU A 80 12.08 -26.28 -23.41
CA LEU A 80 12.85 -25.98 -22.21
C LEU A 80 13.31 -24.52 -22.31
N ASP A 81 12.53 -23.60 -21.76
CA ASP A 81 12.96 -22.23 -21.52
C ASP A 81 13.86 -22.23 -20.28
N ASP A 82 15.16 -22.33 -20.51
CA ASP A 82 16.19 -21.65 -19.73
C ASP A 82 17.51 -21.82 -20.48
N PHE A 83 17.81 -20.90 -21.40
CA PHE A 83 19.15 -20.38 -21.74
C PHE A 83 18.98 -19.33 -22.85
N GLU A 84 19.13 -18.04 -22.49
CA GLU A 84 19.31 -16.97 -23.48
C GLU A 84 20.55 -17.28 -24.35
N LEU A 85 20.36 -17.50 -25.65
CA LEU A 85 21.41 -17.30 -26.64
C LEU A 85 21.18 -15.95 -27.33
N PRO A 86 22.22 -15.10 -27.47
CA PRO A 86 22.09 -13.83 -28.15
C PRO A 86 22.16 -14.08 -29.67
N ILE A 87 21.03 -14.32 -30.32
CA ILE A 87 20.97 -14.22 -31.77
C ILE A 87 20.77 -12.75 -32.12
N LYS A 88 21.87 -12.06 -32.47
CA LYS A 88 21.78 -10.84 -33.29
C LYS A 88 21.28 -11.24 -34.68
N ILE A 89 19.98 -11.16 -34.90
CA ILE A 89 19.42 -11.19 -36.25
C ILE A 89 19.80 -9.84 -36.87
N LYS A 90 20.73 -9.86 -37.82
CA LYS A 90 20.96 -8.72 -38.72
C LYS A 90 19.67 -8.47 -39.50
N GLU A 91 19.23 -7.21 -39.55
CA GLU A 91 18.25 -6.74 -40.52
C GLU A 91 18.67 -7.17 -41.93
N SER A 92 18.07 -8.23 -42.45
CA SER A 92 17.95 -8.46 -43.88
C SER A 92 16.98 -9.62 -44.13
N ILE A 93 15.85 -9.28 -44.74
CA ILE A 93 14.98 -10.13 -45.58
C ILE A 93 14.10 -11.13 -44.80
N PHE A 94 13.00 -10.67 -44.21
CA PHE A 94 11.69 -11.34 -44.23
C PHE A 94 10.60 -10.31 -43.88
N GLU A 95 10.21 -9.47 -44.86
CA GLU A 95 8.97 -8.69 -44.76
C GLU A 95 7.76 -9.59 -45.04
N ASN A 96 6.73 -9.47 -44.20
CA ASN A 96 5.35 -9.97 -44.39
C ASN A 96 5.13 -11.50 -44.42
N GLN A 97 5.35 -12.19 -43.29
CA GLN A 97 4.78 -13.53 -43.06
C GLN A 97 4.13 -13.60 -41.67
N TYR A 98 2.86 -14.04 -41.62
CA TYR A 98 2.12 -14.34 -40.40
C TYR A 98 1.60 -15.77 -40.46
N PHE A 99 1.49 -16.41 -39.30
CA PHE A 99 0.93 -17.75 -39.15
C PHE A 99 -0.50 -17.66 -38.63
N ALA A 100 -1.40 -18.44 -39.22
CA ALA A 100 -2.77 -18.61 -38.73
C ALA A 100 -3.09 -20.11 -38.66
N TYR A 101 -3.83 -20.50 -37.63
CA TYR A 101 -4.44 -21.82 -37.54
C TYR A 101 -5.96 -21.66 -37.55
N SER A 102 -6.66 -22.62 -38.14
CA SER A 102 -8.12 -22.68 -38.06
C SER A 102 -8.53 -23.98 -37.36
N LYS A 103 -9.60 -23.87 -36.56
CA LYS A 103 -10.21 -25.02 -35.88
C LYS A 103 -11.46 -25.41 -36.65
N ASN A 104 -11.47 -26.61 -37.21
CA ASN A 104 -12.69 -27.17 -37.75
C ASN A 104 -13.59 -27.61 -36.58
N ILE A 105 -14.79 -27.06 -36.49
CA ILE A 105 -15.68 -27.26 -35.34
C ILE A 105 -16.31 -28.65 -35.35
N GLU A 106 -16.44 -29.30 -36.51
CA GLU A 106 -17.04 -30.63 -36.62
C GLU A 106 -16.02 -31.77 -36.46
N SER A 107 -14.78 -31.60 -36.93
CA SER A 107 -13.75 -32.66 -36.84
C SER A 107 -12.78 -32.55 -35.66
N LYS A 108 -12.75 -31.42 -34.93
CA LYS A 108 -11.80 -31.11 -33.84
C LYS A 108 -10.30 -31.20 -34.19
N GLU A 109 -9.94 -31.38 -35.46
CA GLU A 109 -8.56 -31.32 -35.94
C GLU A 109 -8.11 -29.86 -36.17
N TYR A 110 -6.82 -29.61 -35.90
CA TYR A 110 -6.16 -28.33 -36.18
C TYR A 110 -5.41 -28.43 -37.51
N GLU A 111 -5.80 -27.61 -38.49
CA GLU A 111 -5.09 -27.54 -39.76
C GLU A 111 -4.17 -26.31 -39.76
N PHE A 112 -2.86 -26.54 -39.89
CA PHE A 112 -1.87 -25.48 -40.03
C PHE A 112 -1.66 -25.19 -41.52
N LYS A 113 -1.99 -23.97 -41.96
CA LYS A 113 -1.77 -23.53 -43.35
C LYS A 113 -0.85 -22.33 -43.41
N TYR A 114 0.15 -22.42 -44.28
CA TYR A 114 1.00 -21.31 -44.67
C TYR A 114 0.19 -20.33 -45.51
N ILE A 115 0.00 -19.10 -45.04
CA ILE A 115 -0.67 -18.03 -45.81
C ILE A 115 0.37 -16.96 -46.16
N LYS A 116 0.65 -16.83 -47.45
CA LYS A 116 1.55 -15.80 -47.98
C LYS A 116 0.74 -14.54 -48.26
N PHE A 117 1.00 -13.47 -47.50
CA PHE A 117 0.36 -12.17 -47.70
C PHE A 117 0.97 -11.50 -48.94
N LYS A 118 0.20 -11.43 -50.02
CA LYS A 118 0.45 -10.50 -51.13
C LYS A 118 -0.73 -9.54 -51.18
N ASP A 119 -0.43 -8.29 -50.81
CA ASP A 119 -1.32 -7.13 -50.79
C ASP A 119 -2.41 -7.15 -49.68
N LYS A 120 -2.56 -6.01 -48.99
CA LYS A 120 -3.39 -5.80 -47.79
C LYS A 120 -4.92 -5.86 -48.06
N LYS A 121 -5.42 -6.89 -48.74
CA LYS A 121 -6.87 -7.15 -48.92
C LYS A 121 -7.17 -8.63 -48.75
N ILE A 122 -8.16 -8.94 -47.91
CA ILE A 122 -8.72 -10.29 -47.77
C ILE A 122 -10.00 -10.34 -48.61
N THR A 123 -10.12 -11.29 -49.54
CA THR A 123 -11.39 -11.62 -50.21
C THR A 123 -11.70 -13.08 -49.90
N LEU A 124 -12.77 -13.33 -49.13
CA LEU A 124 -13.18 -14.68 -48.76
C LEU A 124 -14.09 -15.28 -49.85
N PRO A 125 -13.94 -16.58 -50.19
CA PRO A 125 -14.95 -17.26 -50.99
C PRO A 125 -16.23 -17.42 -50.17
N ASN A 126 -17.37 -17.13 -50.78
CA ASN A 126 -18.70 -17.33 -50.19
C ASN A 126 -18.89 -18.81 -49.80
N GLN A 127 -18.67 -19.16 -48.54
CA GLN A 127 -19.27 -20.33 -47.89
C GLN A 127 -19.22 -20.19 -46.36
N LYS A 128 -20.26 -20.74 -45.71
CA LYS A 128 -20.74 -20.37 -44.37
C LYS A 128 -19.74 -20.68 -43.23
N THR A 129 -19.68 -19.72 -42.29
CA THR A 129 -19.18 -19.79 -40.90
C THR A 129 -17.73 -20.22 -40.68
N THR A 130 -16.84 -19.23 -40.60
CA THR A 130 -15.51 -19.34 -39.98
C THR A 130 -15.32 -18.19 -38.99
N LYS A 131 -15.01 -18.49 -37.73
CA LYS A 131 -14.62 -17.49 -36.71
C LYS A 131 -13.09 -17.41 -36.69
N ILE A 132 -12.52 -16.24 -36.98
CA ILE A 132 -11.07 -16.01 -37.01
C ILE A 132 -10.67 -15.26 -35.73
N ILE A 133 -9.63 -15.71 -35.04
CA ILE A 133 -9.01 -15.00 -33.92
C ILE A 133 -7.60 -14.59 -34.39
N VAL A 134 -7.34 -13.28 -34.42
CA VAL A 134 -6.03 -12.71 -34.80
C VAL A 134 -5.45 -12.04 -33.55
N HIS A 135 -4.23 -12.42 -33.17
CA HIS A 135 -3.45 -11.71 -32.16
C HIS A 135 -2.42 -10.82 -32.85
N GLY A 136 -2.71 -9.52 -32.91
CA GLY A 136 -1.86 -8.50 -33.54
C GLY A 136 -2.70 -7.44 -34.25
N PHE A 137 -2.20 -6.19 -34.30
CA PHE A 137 -2.90 -5.05 -34.87
C PHE A 137 -3.28 -5.29 -36.34
N ALA A 138 -4.58 -5.49 -36.60
CA ALA A 138 -5.16 -5.43 -37.93
C ALA A 138 -6.44 -4.59 -37.86
N GLU A 139 -6.49 -3.56 -38.70
CA GLU A 139 -7.63 -2.66 -38.88
C GLU A 139 -8.69 -3.38 -39.74
N VAL A 140 -9.92 -3.50 -39.22
CA VAL A 140 -11.07 -3.93 -40.01
C VAL A 140 -11.72 -2.67 -40.57
N ILE A 141 -11.48 -2.38 -41.85
CA ILE A 141 -12.11 -1.25 -42.55
C ILE A 141 -13.41 -1.75 -43.19
N ASP A 142 -14.55 -1.26 -42.68
CA ASP A 142 -15.83 -1.28 -43.41
C ASP A 142 -15.70 -0.36 -44.64
N PRO A 143 -16.07 -0.77 -45.87
CA PRO A 143 -15.81 0.00 -47.09
C PRO A 143 -16.59 1.32 -47.25
N LYS A 144 -17.25 1.84 -46.20
CA LYS A 144 -17.98 3.11 -46.29
C LYS A 144 -17.78 3.95 -45.04
N LEU A 145 -16.73 4.77 -45.02
CA LEU A 145 -16.74 6.17 -44.55
C LEU A 145 -15.34 6.78 -44.72
N ASP A 146 -15.31 7.99 -45.27
CA ASP A 146 -14.12 8.70 -45.75
C ASP A 146 -13.23 9.28 -44.63
N PHE A 147 -11.94 9.34 -44.95
CA PHE A 147 -10.82 9.90 -44.19
C PHE A 147 -10.92 11.42 -43.96
N VAL A 148 -10.35 11.89 -42.84
CA VAL A 148 -9.45 13.07 -42.82
C VAL A 148 -8.35 12.88 -41.78
N GLU A 149 -7.09 12.87 -42.22
CA GLU A 149 -5.90 13.11 -41.39
C GLU A 149 -5.00 14.09 -42.14
N LYS A 150 -4.43 15.09 -41.42
CA LYS A 150 -3.13 15.70 -41.77
C LYS A 150 -2.57 16.60 -40.64
N GLU A 151 -1.49 16.10 -40.04
CA GLU A 151 -0.20 16.73 -39.67
C GLU A 151 -0.13 18.23 -39.27
N ASN A 152 0.47 18.52 -38.09
CA ASN A 152 1.87 19.04 -38.00
C ASN A 152 2.37 19.18 -36.54
N PRO A 153 3.67 18.94 -36.25
CA PRO A 153 4.30 19.20 -34.95
C PRO A 153 5.02 20.57 -34.94
N ILE A 154 4.98 21.28 -33.81
CA ILE A 154 5.87 22.44 -33.56
C ILE A 154 6.47 22.29 -32.16
N TRP A 155 7.80 22.35 -32.10
CA TRP A 155 8.61 22.46 -30.90
C TRP A 155 9.00 23.91 -30.63
N ASP A 156 9.19 24.21 -29.33
CA ASP A 156 9.96 25.26 -28.67
C ASP A 156 9.42 26.70 -28.55
N GLU A 157 9.27 27.13 -27.29
CA GLU A 157 9.97 28.33 -26.79
C GLU A 157 10.25 28.23 -25.27
N LEU A 158 11.55 28.20 -24.93
CA LEU A 158 12.10 28.32 -23.59
C LEU A 158 12.19 29.81 -23.20
N SER A 159 11.54 30.21 -22.11
CA SER A 159 11.88 31.44 -21.40
C SER A 159 12.74 31.11 -20.18
N ILE A 160 13.95 31.68 -20.16
CA ILE A 160 14.91 31.55 -19.06
C ILE A 160 14.64 32.69 -18.07
N ASP A 161 14.24 32.35 -16.85
CA ASP A 161 14.36 33.25 -15.70
C ASP A 161 15.47 32.74 -14.78
N THR A 162 16.58 33.45 -14.77
CA THR A 162 17.75 33.16 -13.94
C THR A 162 17.56 33.77 -12.56
N ASN A 163 17.09 32.99 -11.59
CA ASN A 163 17.47 33.09 -10.16
C ASN A 163 16.74 32.02 -9.34
N LEU A 164 17.43 30.92 -9.01
CA LEU A 164 17.39 30.25 -7.70
C LEU A 164 18.28 29.00 -7.71
N ASN A 165 19.10 28.88 -6.68
CA ASN A 165 20.14 27.87 -6.52
C ASN A 165 19.58 26.45 -6.32
N ARG A 166 20.12 25.50 -7.11
CA ARG A 166 20.17 24.04 -6.91
C ARG A 166 18.85 23.35 -6.51
N VAL A 167 18.02 23.10 -7.51
CA VAL A 167 17.25 21.83 -7.61
C VAL A 167 17.89 21.04 -8.75
N GLN A 168 18.41 19.85 -8.47
CA GLN A 168 18.81 18.94 -9.55
C GLN A 168 17.52 18.51 -10.25
N ASN A 169 17.31 19.01 -11.48
CA ASN A 169 16.27 18.53 -12.38
C ASN A 169 16.63 17.10 -12.82
N TYR A 170 16.32 16.11 -12.00
CA TYR A 170 16.21 14.73 -12.47
C TYR A 170 14.92 14.64 -13.28
N SER A 171 15.03 14.53 -14.60
CA SER A 171 13.88 14.16 -15.41
C SER A 171 13.50 12.70 -15.10
N PHE A 172 12.22 12.35 -15.12
CA PHE A 172 11.74 10.99 -14.88
C PHE A 172 12.42 9.94 -15.81
N ASP A 173 12.74 10.35 -17.03
CA ASP A 173 13.52 9.54 -17.98
C ASP A 173 14.97 9.29 -17.52
N GLU A 174 15.57 10.19 -16.73
CA GLU A 174 16.86 9.96 -16.08
C GLU A 174 16.75 9.06 -14.85
N GLU A 175 15.67 9.12 -14.07
CA GLU A 175 15.43 8.15 -12.99
C GLU A 175 15.25 6.72 -13.53
N ARG A 176 14.50 6.55 -14.62
CA ARG A 176 14.36 5.24 -15.30
C ARG A 176 15.69 4.70 -15.84
N LYS A 177 16.67 5.56 -16.10
CA LYS A 177 18.03 5.18 -16.56
C LYS A 177 18.95 4.74 -15.42
N LEU A 178 18.55 4.85 -14.15
CA LEU A 178 19.35 4.34 -13.03
C LEU A 178 19.60 2.83 -13.20
N PRO A 179 20.79 2.30 -12.85
CA PRO A 179 21.16 0.92 -13.15
C PRO A 179 20.18 -0.14 -12.62
N TRP A 180 19.56 0.09 -11.46
CA TRP A 180 18.56 -0.81 -10.89
C TRP A 180 17.19 -0.70 -11.59
N ASN A 181 16.80 0.49 -12.03
CA ASN A 181 15.60 0.70 -12.84
C ASN A 181 15.72 0.08 -14.24
N ASN A 182 16.91 0.09 -14.84
CA ASN A 182 17.16 -0.60 -16.11
C ASN A 182 16.90 -2.12 -16.03
N GLN A 183 17.05 -2.73 -14.85
CA GLN A 183 16.68 -4.13 -14.65
C GLN A 183 15.16 -4.29 -14.53
N LEU A 184 14.48 -3.40 -13.81
CA LEU A 184 13.02 -3.39 -13.68
C LEU A 184 12.32 -3.23 -15.04
N VAL A 185 12.79 -2.30 -15.89
CA VAL A 185 12.26 -2.07 -17.23
C VAL A 185 12.35 -3.31 -18.12
N LYS A 186 13.33 -4.20 -17.90
CA LYS A 186 13.45 -5.47 -18.63
C LYS A 186 12.47 -6.54 -18.14
N LEU A 187 12.12 -6.50 -16.86
CA LEU A 187 11.28 -7.51 -16.20
C LEU A 187 9.79 -7.15 -16.23
N LYS A 188 9.46 -5.87 -16.46
CA LYS A 188 8.11 -5.32 -16.29
C LYS A 188 7.61 -4.61 -17.54
N LYS A 189 6.29 -4.63 -17.74
CA LYS A 189 5.59 -3.79 -18.73
C LYS A 189 5.09 -2.53 -18.04
N LEU A 190 6.03 -1.65 -17.69
CA LEU A 190 5.74 -0.49 -16.85
C LEU A 190 4.56 0.36 -17.37
N LYS A 191 3.64 0.64 -16.47
CA LYS A 191 2.50 1.53 -16.60
C LYS A 191 2.62 2.63 -15.56
N ASN A 192 1.99 3.75 -15.88
CA ASN A 192 1.87 4.89 -14.97
C ASN A 192 0.42 4.97 -14.49
N TRP A 193 0.21 5.57 -13.32
CA TRP A 193 -1.14 5.86 -12.88
C TRP A 193 -1.80 6.81 -13.86
N GLY A 194 -2.98 6.46 -14.36
CA GLY A 194 -3.64 7.23 -15.41
C GLY A 194 -3.17 6.96 -16.84
N ASP A 195 -2.42 5.88 -17.07
CA ASP A 195 -2.12 5.40 -18.44
C ASP A 195 -3.42 5.27 -19.26
N PRO A 196 -3.43 5.62 -20.56
CA PRO A 196 -4.62 5.50 -21.40
C PRO A 196 -5.27 4.10 -21.42
N TYR A 197 -4.50 3.06 -21.12
CA TYR A 197 -5.01 1.70 -20.90
C TYR A 197 -6.06 1.67 -19.78
N PHE A 198 -5.74 2.19 -18.60
CA PHE A 198 -6.64 2.25 -17.45
C PHE A 198 -7.81 3.20 -17.70
N GLY A 199 -7.54 4.35 -18.32
CA GLY A 199 -8.58 5.31 -18.69
C GLY A 199 -9.67 4.71 -19.59
N LYS A 200 -9.33 3.78 -20.51
CA LYS A 200 -10.33 3.05 -21.31
C LYS A 200 -11.20 2.12 -20.47
N ILE A 201 -10.63 1.48 -19.45
CA ILE A 201 -11.37 0.59 -18.53
C ILE A 201 -12.35 1.41 -17.69
N ILE A 202 -11.86 2.50 -17.07
CA ILE A 202 -12.66 3.42 -16.25
C ILE A 202 -13.83 3.98 -17.08
N LYS A 203 -13.57 4.47 -18.29
CA LYS A 203 -14.63 4.97 -19.19
C LYS A 203 -15.70 3.94 -19.52
N LYS A 204 -15.28 2.72 -19.80
CA LYS A 204 -16.19 1.66 -20.24
C LYS A 204 -17.09 1.20 -19.10
N LYS A 205 -16.58 1.19 -17.87
CA LYS A 205 -17.28 0.58 -16.73
C LYS A 205 -17.94 1.59 -15.79
N ASN A 206 -17.33 2.76 -15.59
CA ASN A 206 -17.57 3.57 -14.40
C ASN A 206 -18.11 4.97 -14.73
N LEU A 207 -17.77 5.55 -15.89
CA LEU A 207 -18.15 6.94 -16.23
C LEU A 207 -19.63 7.15 -16.62
N ILE A 208 -20.44 6.09 -16.62
CA ILE A 208 -21.86 6.14 -16.96
C ILE A 208 -22.76 5.86 -15.76
N ASN A 209 -22.17 5.48 -14.63
CA ASN A 209 -22.92 5.10 -13.45
C ASN A 209 -23.44 6.35 -12.73
N LEU A 210 -24.76 6.55 -12.74
CA LEU A 210 -25.41 7.71 -12.11
C LEU A 210 -26.14 7.37 -10.82
N SER A 211 -26.29 6.08 -10.49
CA SER A 211 -26.90 5.62 -9.25
C SER A 211 -26.40 4.21 -8.94
N TYR A 212 -26.09 3.95 -7.67
CA TYR A 212 -25.59 2.67 -7.17
C TYR A 212 -26.71 1.67 -6.79
N GLU A 213 -27.96 1.98 -7.14
CA GLU A 213 -29.12 1.15 -6.81
C GLU A 213 -29.03 -0.24 -7.47
N ASP A 214 -28.63 -0.30 -8.74
CA ASP A 214 -28.56 -1.54 -9.53
C ASP A 214 -27.49 -2.51 -9.00
N GLU A 215 -26.35 -1.99 -8.52
CA GLU A 215 -25.28 -2.75 -7.88
C GLU A 215 -25.78 -3.39 -6.58
N VAL A 216 -26.63 -2.67 -5.84
CA VAL A 216 -27.23 -3.15 -4.61
C VAL A 216 -28.36 -4.16 -4.85
N GLN A 217 -29.08 -4.05 -5.96
CA GLN A 217 -30.07 -5.06 -6.36
C GLN A 217 -29.43 -6.41 -6.73
N ASN A 218 -28.19 -6.40 -7.20
CA ASN A 218 -27.45 -7.58 -7.67
C ASN A 218 -26.28 -7.98 -6.75
N LEU A 219 -26.39 -7.71 -5.43
CA LEU A 219 -25.29 -7.94 -4.49
C LEU A 219 -24.89 -9.41 -4.39
N GLU A 220 -23.61 -9.64 -4.62
CA GLU A 220 -22.95 -10.86 -4.18
C GLU A 220 -22.34 -10.62 -2.79
N TYR A 221 -22.86 -11.34 -1.81
CA TYR A 221 -22.28 -11.39 -0.47
C TYR A 221 -21.07 -12.32 -0.49
N ILE A 222 -19.92 -11.83 -0.03
CA ILE A 222 -18.68 -12.62 0.01
C ILE A 222 -17.95 -12.51 1.37
N ALA A 223 -17.02 -13.44 1.57
CA ALA A 223 -15.97 -13.39 2.59
C ALA A 223 -16.47 -13.13 4.02
N PRO A 224 -17.17 -14.07 4.68
CA PRO A 224 -17.48 -13.92 6.10
C PRO A 224 -16.20 -13.98 6.94
N PHE A 225 -15.86 -12.89 7.62
CA PHE A 225 -14.77 -12.88 8.60
C PHE A 225 -15.11 -13.81 9.79
N LYS A 226 -14.17 -14.70 10.13
CA LYS A 226 -14.22 -15.54 11.33
C LYS A 226 -13.02 -15.20 12.20
N ASN A 227 -13.29 -14.81 13.44
CA ASN A 227 -12.29 -14.33 14.38
C ASN A 227 -11.24 -15.41 14.70
N ILE A 228 -10.00 -15.17 14.27
CA ILE A 228 -8.83 -16.05 14.50
C ILE A 228 -7.65 -15.27 15.12
N ASN A 229 -7.61 -13.94 14.97
CA ASN A 229 -6.53 -13.08 15.49
C ASN A 229 -7.08 -11.89 16.30
N ASN A 230 -6.45 -11.56 17.42
CA ASN A 230 -6.94 -10.55 18.38
C ASN A 230 -5.82 -9.71 19.03
N SER A 231 -4.79 -9.34 18.27
CA SER A 231 -3.74 -8.42 18.74
C SER A 231 -4.22 -7.01 19.09
N ASN A 232 -5.38 -6.59 18.56
CA ASN A 232 -5.87 -5.21 18.51
C ASN A 232 -4.80 -4.26 17.95
N VAL A 233 -4.27 -4.57 16.75
CA VAL A 233 -3.26 -3.76 16.06
C VAL A 233 -3.65 -3.60 14.60
N MET A 234 -3.85 -2.34 14.22
CA MET A 234 -4.18 -1.95 12.86
C MET A 234 -2.93 -1.60 12.07
N TYR A 235 -2.94 -1.94 10.79
CA TYR A 235 -1.88 -1.58 9.86
C TYR A 235 -2.44 -0.77 8.70
N GLN A 236 -2.04 0.49 8.60
CA GLN A 236 -2.40 1.37 7.50
C GLN A 236 -1.47 1.15 6.30
N LEU A 237 -2.08 0.85 5.15
CA LEU A 237 -1.39 0.43 3.93
C LEU A 237 -1.86 1.23 2.71
N THR A 238 -0.91 1.77 1.94
CA THR A 238 -1.13 2.17 0.54
C THR A 238 -0.84 0.99 -0.38
N VAL A 239 -1.88 0.41 -0.99
CA VAL A 239 -1.77 -0.78 -1.87
C VAL A 239 -0.79 -0.54 -3.02
N TYR A 240 -0.89 0.64 -3.66
CA TYR A 240 -0.07 1.02 -4.81
C TYR A 240 1.43 1.06 -4.53
N SER A 241 1.89 1.15 -3.28
CA SER A 241 3.31 1.21 -2.94
C SER A 241 3.86 -0.08 -2.32
N PHE A 242 3.00 -1.08 -2.08
CA PHE A 242 3.36 -2.30 -1.38
C PHE A 242 4.03 -3.33 -2.29
N ALA A 243 3.29 -4.04 -3.13
CA ALA A 243 3.85 -5.11 -3.96
C ALA A 243 3.13 -5.18 -5.31
N ASP A 244 3.91 -5.26 -6.39
CA ASP A 244 3.40 -5.47 -7.75
C ASP A 244 3.09 -6.97 -7.99
N GLY A 245 1.86 -7.26 -8.38
CA GLY A 245 1.35 -8.60 -8.66
C GLY A 245 1.40 -9.01 -10.12
N ASN A 246 1.38 -8.05 -11.05
CA ASN A 246 1.11 -8.29 -12.47
C ASN A 246 2.25 -7.82 -13.41
N ASN A 247 3.32 -7.24 -12.85
CA ASN A 247 4.50 -6.69 -13.52
C ASN A 247 4.24 -5.42 -14.35
N ASP A 248 3.28 -4.58 -13.96
CA ASP A 248 3.04 -3.26 -14.57
C ASP A 248 3.74 -2.11 -13.83
N GLY A 249 4.42 -2.39 -12.71
CA GLY A 249 5.14 -1.39 -11.92
C GLY A 249 4.31 -0.73 -10.83
N ILE A 250 3.00 -0.98 -10.74
CA ILE A 250 2.11 -0.45 -9.71
C ILE A 250 1.85 -1.55 -8.67
N GLY A 251 1.77 -1.18 -7.38
CA GLY A 251 1.33 -2.13 -6.36
C GLY A 251 -0.16 -2.44 -6.51
N ASP A 252 -0.55 -3.70 -6.37
CA ASP A 252 -1.93 -4.13 -6.63
C ASP A 252 -2.42 -5.19 -5.64
N PHE A 253 -3.72 -5.51 -5.70
CA PHE A 253 -4.32 -6.51 -4.81
C PHE A 253 -3.80 -7.92 -5.06
N ILE A 254 -3.27 -8.22 -6.25
CA ILE A 254 -2.64 -9.51 -6.56
C ILE A 254 -1.35 -9.64 -5.76
N GLY A 255 -0.49 -8.62 -5.80
CA GLY A 255 0.75 -8.57 -5.04
C GLY A 255 0.52 -8.53 -3.53
N LEU A 256 -0.49 -7.77 -3.07
CA LEU A 256 -0.87 -7.73 -1.66
C LEU A 256 -1.35 -9.09 -1.16
N LYS A 257 -2.25 -9.77 -1.89
CA LYS A 257 -2.71 -11.13 -1.57
C LYS A 257 -1.54 -12.11 -1.46
N ASP A 258 -0.62 -12.08 -2.42
CA ASP A 258 0.56 -12.95 -2.46
C ASP A 258 1.54 -12.73 -1.28
N LYS A 259 1.41 -11.61 -0.59
CA LYS A 259 2.29 -11.20 0.52
C LYS A 259 1.57 -11.13 1.87
N LEU A 260 0.33 -11.60 2.00
CA LEU A 260 -0.42 -11.56 3.25
C LEU A 260 0.29 -12.21 4.45
N ASP A 261 1.12 -13.24 4.21
CA ASP A 261 1.92 -13.88 5.27
C ASP A 261 2.88 -12.90 5.96
N TYR A 262 3.27 -11.82 5.29
CA TYR A 262 4.01 -10.72 5.90
C TYR A 262 3.29 -10.13 7.13
N PHE A 263 1.99 -9.87 7.00
CA PHE A 263 1.18 -9.28 8.06
C PHE A 263 0.81 -10.32 9.13
N VAL A 264 0.56 -11.57 8.72
CA VAL A 264 0.32 -12.68 9.66
C VAL A 264 1.52 -12.89 10.58
N ASN A 265 2.73 -12.96 10.02
CA ASN A 265 3.97 -13.16 10.78
C ASN A 265 4.32 -11.94 11.65
N LEU A 266 3.98 -10.73 11.21
CA LEU A 266 4.09 -9.52 12.03
C LEU A 266 3.07 -9.53 13.18
N GLY A 267 1.96 -10.21 13.00
CA GLY A 267 0.92 -10.41 14.00
C GLY A 267 -0.30 -9.49 13.83
N ILE A 268 -0.36 -8.69 12.77
CA ILE A 268 -1.46 -7.77 12.45
C ILE A 268 -2.78 -8.51 12.33
N ASP A 269 -3.85 -7.92 12.87
CA ASP A 269 -5.21 -8.46 12.73
C ASP A 269 -6.16 -7.58 11.91
N THR A 270 -5.77 -6.34 11.60
CA THR A 270 -6.62 -5.41 10.84
C THR A 270 -5.76 -4.65 9.85
N LEU A 271 -6.07 -4.78 8.55
CA LEU A 271 -5.54 -3.93 7.49
C LEU A 271 -6.48 -2.76 7.26
N TYR A 272 -5.95 -1.54 7.35
CA TYR A 272 -6.62 -0.32 6.95
C TYR A 272 -6.02 0.15 5.62
N LEU A 273 -6.79 0.03 4.55
CA LEU A 273 -6.38 0.40 3.20
C LEU A 273 -6.69 1.88 2.95
N SER A 274 -5.67 2.66 2.57
CA SER A 274 -5.85 3.97 1.91
C SER A 274 -6.75 3.82 0.66
N PRO A 275 -7.32 4.91 0.11
CA PRO A 275 -8.37 4.82 -0.89
C PRO A 275 -8.04 3.90 -2.08
N ILE A 276 -8.99 3.04 -2.43
CA ILE A 276 -8.82 1.94 -3.40
C ILE A 276 -9.66 2.14 -4.67
N HIS A 277 -10.58 3.10 -4.64
CA HIS A 277 -11.53 3.36 -5.70
C HIS A 277 -10.83 3.92 -6.95
N PRO A 278 -11.40 3.73 -8.16
CA PRO A 278 -10.97 4.46 -9.34
C PRO A 278 -10.91 5.95 -9.03
N ALA A 279 -9.77 6.57 -9.33
CA ALA A 279 -9.51 7.95 -8.96
C ALA A 279 -8.68 8.66 -10.02
N SER A 280 -8.80 9.98 -10.09
CA SER A 280 -8.00 10.76 -11.03
C SER A 280 -6.52 10.72 -10.63
N SER A 281 -6.24 10.62 -9.33
CA SER A 281 -4.90 10.51 -8.73
C SER A 281 -4.51 9.14 -8.24
N TYR A 282 -3.20 8.89 -8.21
CA TYR A 282 -2.66 7.71 -7.54
C TYR A 282 -2.98 7.63 -6.05
N HIS A 283 -3.19 8.78 -5.41
CA HIS A 283 -3.50 8.83 -3.99
C HIS A 283 -4.96 8.49 -3.66
N GLY A 284 -5.84 8.41 -4.66
CA GLY A 284 -7.20 7.87 -4.51
C GLY A 284 -8.26 8.78 -3.89
N TYR A 285 -7.89 9.88 -3.23
CA TYR A 285 -8.84 10.83 -2.62
C TYR A 285 -9.79 11.56 -3.58
N ASP A 286 -9.54 11.57 -4.89
CA ASP A 286 -10.47 12.10 -5.89
C ASP A 286 -11.19 10.94 -6.59
N VAL A 287 -12.24 10.43 -5.94
CA VAL A 287 -12.97 9.21 -6.35
C VAL A 287 -13.86 9.44 -7.57
N ILE A 288 -13.74 8.55 -8.56
CA ILE A 288 -14.53 8.53 -9.80
C ILE A 288 -15.75 7.61 -9.67
N ASP A 289 -15.61 6.49 -8.96
CA ASP A 289 -16.67 5.50 -8.74
C ASP A 289 -16.47 4.80 -7.39
N TYR A 290 -17.48 4.86 -6.52
CA TYR A 290 -17.39 4.35 -5.16
C TYR A 290 -17.63 2.84 -5.04
N THR A 291 -18.10 2.14 -6.08
CA THR A 291 -18.43 0.70 -6.04
C THR A 291 -17.52 -0.18 -6.89
N ASP A 292 -16.44 0.39 -7.41
CA ASP A 292 -15.38 -0.35 -8.10
C ASP A 292 -14.02 -0.14 -7.39
N VAL A 293 -13.01 -0.90 -7.82
CA VAL A 293 -11.62 -0.73 -7.42
C VAL A 293 -10.83 -0.22 -8.63
N ALA A 294 -9.88 0.69 -8.39
CA ALA A 294 -9.03 1.22 -9.45
C ALA A 294 -8.41 0.09 -10.28
N PRO A 295 -8.51 0.12 -11.62
CA PRO A 295 -7.94 -0.94 -12.46
C PRO A 295 -6.40 -0.98 -12.35
N GLU A 296 -5.75 0.13 -12.00
CA GLU A 296 -4.34 0.20 -11.58
C GLU A 296 -4.01 -0.71 -10.39
N LEU A 297 -4.98 -0.97 -9.51
CA LEU A 297 -4.83 -1.84 -8.34
C LEU A 297 -5.29 -3.29 -8.61
N GLY A 298 -5.54 -3.65 -9.87
CA GLY A 298 -6.03 -4.96 -10.29
C GLY A 298 -7.56 -5.09 -10.38
N GLY A 299 -8.31 -4.05 -10.00
CA GLY A 299 -9.77 -3.99 -10.08
C GLY A 299 -10.51 -4.86 -9.06
N LEU A 300 -11.85 -4.81 -9.11
CA LEU A 300 -12.72 -5.39 -8.07
C LEU A 300 -12.49 -6.88 -7.84
N GLN A 301 -12.29 -7.66 -8.90
CA GLN A 301 -12.04 -9.10 -8.78
C GLN A 301 -10.79 -9.40 -7.94
N ALA A 302 -9.69 -8.67 -8.15
CA ALA A 302 -8.47 -8.87 -7.38
C ALA A 302 -8.67 -8.53 -5.90
N PHE A 303 -9.45 -7.49 -5.60
CA PHE A 303 -9.85 -7.15 -4.23
C PHE A 303 -10.68 -8.26 -3.58
N GLU A 304 -11.67 -8.82 -4.28
CA GLU A 304 -12.51 -9.90 -3.74
C GLU A 304 -11.71 -11.17 -3.43
N GLU A 305 -10.72 -11.50 -4.27
CA GLU A 305 -9.77 -12.59 -3.99
C GLU A 305 -8.88 -12.28 -2.78
N PHE A 306 -8.39 -11.04 -2.68
CA PHE A 306 -7.60 -10.57 -1.55
C PHE A 306 -8.36 -10.65 -0.23
N ILE A 307 -9.58 -10.10 -0.14
CA ILE A 307 -10.32 -10.04 1.12
C ILE A 307 -10.74 -11.43 1.61
N LYS A 308 -11.06 -12.35 0.68
CA LYS A 308 -11.28 -13.78 1.01
C LYS A 308 -10.04 -14.40 1.66
N GLU A 309 -8.85 -14.12 1.14
CA GLU A 309 -7.59 -14.64 1.68
C GLU A 309 -7.17 -13.94 2.98
N ALA A 310 -7.40 -12.64 3.11
CA ALA A 310 -7.17 -11.90 4.36
C ALA A 310 -8.02 -12.48 5.49
N HIS A 311 -9.31 -12.71 5.23
CA HIS A 311 -10.23 -13.30 6.19
C HIS A 311 -9.88 -14.76 6.53
N SER A 312 -9.41 -15.55 5.55
CA SER A 312 -8.96 -16.93 5.79
C SER A 312 -7.77 -17.00 6.76
N LYS A 313 -6.95 -15.93 6.78
CA LYS A 313 -5.82 -15.73 7.69
C LYS A 313 -6.17 -14.98 8.97
N GLY A 314 -7.44 -14.65 9.20
CA GLY A 314 -7.88 -13.96 10.41
C GLY A 314 -7.56 -12.47 10.44
N ILE A 315 -7.38 -11.83 9.28
CA ILE A 315 -7.13 -10.39 9.14
C ILE A 315 -8.42 -9.70 8.69
N LYS A 316 -8.87 -8.68 9.43
CA LYS A 316 -9.96 -7.79 9.05
C LYS A 316 -9.49 -6.78 8.00
N VAL A 317 -10.39 -6.32 7.14
CA VAL A 317 -10.10 -5.29 6.12
C VAL A 317 -11.02 -4.08 6.32
N VAL A 318 -10.40 -2.93 6.62
CA VAL A 318 -11.03 -1.61 6.66
C VAL A 318 -10.58 -0.83 5.44
N ILE A 319 -11.50 -0.12 4.79
CA ILE A 319 -11.18 0.74 3.64
C ILE A 319 -11.46 2.21 3.96
N ASP A 320 -10.72 3.10 3.31
CA ASP A 320 -10.96 4.55 3.34
C ASP A 320 -12.21 4.91 2.52
N MET A 321 -13.04 5.80 3.08
CA MET A 321 -14.29 6.31 2.50
C MET A 321 -14.22 7.82 2.38
N VAL A 322 -14.08 8.29 1.14
CA VAL A 322 -13.91 9.70 0.80
C VAL A 322 -15.25 10.32 0.39
N LEU A 323 -16.08 10.65 1.38
CA LEU A 323 -17.48 11.04 1.16
C LEU A 323 -17.76 12.54 1.32
N ASN A 324 -16.74 13.37 1.59
CA ASN A 324 -16.92 14.83 1.57
C ASN A 324 -17.05 15.36 0.13
N HIS A 325 -16.33 14.76 -0.80
CA HIS A 325 -16.16 15.24 -2.16
C HIS A 325 -15.97 14.06 -3.11
N THR A 326 -16.24 14.28 -4.40
CA THR A 326 -15.91 13.33 -5.47
C THR A 326 -14.72 13.84 -6.29
N SER A 327 -14.23 13.07 -7.25
CA SER A 327 -13.46 13.62 -8.36
C SER A 327 -14.32 14.56 -9.21
N TYR A 328 -13.67 15.52 -9.84
CA TYR A 328 -14.25 16.22 -10.98
C TYR A 328 -14.58 15.28 -12.14
N GLU A 329 -13.93 14.12 -12.28
CA GLU A 329 -14.26 13.11 -13.30
C GLU A 329 -15.46 12.22 -12.92
N HIS A 330 -16.03 12.36 -11.71
CA HIS A 330 -17.17 11.56 -11.26
C HIS A 330 -18.43 11.82 -12.13
N PRO A 331 -19.20 10.79 -12.54
CA PRO A 331 -20.38 10.94 -13.40
C PRO A 331 -21.41 11.97 -12.93
N TRP A 332 -21.71 11.98 -11.62
CA TRP A 332 -22.57 12.99 -11.01
C TRP A 332 -22.09 14.42 -11.28
N PHE A 333 -20.81 14.70 -11.02
CA PHE A 333 -20.26 16.04 -11.26
C PHE A 333 -20.25 16.39 -12.75
N GLN A 334 -19.99 15.41 -13.62
CA GLN A 334 -20.06 15.61 -15.07
C GLN A 334 -21.47 16.02 -15.53
N GLN A 335 -22.51 15.37 -15.02
CA GLN A 335 -23.89 15.77 -15.29
C GLN A 335 -24.20 17.16 -14.72
N ALA A 336 -23.68 17.49 -13.53
CA ALA A 336 -23.85 18.81 -12.94
C ALA A 336 -23.22 19.93 -13.80
N LEU A 337 -22.00 19.70 -14.31
CA LEU A 337 -21.31 20.59 -15.25
C LEU A 337 -22.05 20.72 -16.58
N ALA A 338 -22.73 19.65 -17.02
CA ALA A 338 -23.59 19.65 -18.19
C ALA A 338 -24.85 20.52 -18.04
N GLY A 339 -25.15 21.02 -16.85
CA GLY A 339 -26.37 21.79 -16.59
C GLY A 339 -27.54 20.94 -16.07
N ASN A 340 -27.34 19.65 -15.77
CA ASN A 340 -28.39 18.82 -15.20
C ASN A 340 -28.67 19.27 -13.75
N LYS A 341 -29.88 19.80 -13.52
CA LYS A 341 -30.27 20.38 -12.22
C LYS A 341 -30.28 19.38 -11.09
N GLU A 342 -30.66 18.13 -11.34
CA GLU A 342 -30.67 17.10 -10.31
C GLU A 342 -29.27 16.85 -9.73
N PHE A 343 -28.27 16.72 -10.60
CA PHE A 343 -26.89 16.50 -10.17
C PHE A 343 -26.22 17.80 -9.73
N GLN A 344 -26.66 18.98 -10.16
CA GLN A 344 -26.23 20.23 -9.54
C GLN A 344 -26.59 20.28 -8.05
N ASP A 345 -27.75 19.75 -7.66
CA ASP A 345 -28.18 19.68 -6.26
C ASP A 345 -27.39 18.63 -5.43
N TYR A 346 -26.62 17.74 -6.07
CA TYR A 346 -25.71 16.80 -5.39
C TYR A 346 -24.47 17.52 -4.85
N TYR A 347 -24.19 18.73 -5.29
CA TYR A 347 -23.04 19.53 -4.89
C TYR A 347 -23.49 20.93 -4.45
N TYR A 348 -22.55 21.76 -4.00
CA TYR A 348 -22.81 23.15 -3.65
C TYR A 348 -22.48 24.09 -4.82
N PHE A 349 -23.36 24.13 -5.84
CA PHE A 349 -23.26 25.09 -6.94
C PHE A 349 -23.86 26.46 -6.59
N TYR A 350 -23.31 27.53 -7.15
CA TYR A 350 -23.79 28.91 -6.95
C TYR A 350 -23.47 29.84 -8.12
N GLU A 351 -24.27 30.89 -8.26
CA GLU A 351 -24.11 31.91 -9.30
C GLU A 351 -22.78 32.66 -9.16
N ASN A 352 -22.15 32.95 -10.30
CA ASN A 352 -20.98 33.80 -10.34
C ASN A 352 -21.38 35.27 -10.22
N ASP A 353 -21.33 35.81 -9.01
CA ASP A 353 -21.62 37.22 -8.71
C ASP A 353 -20.38 38.14 -8.77
N GLY A 354 -19.27 37.65 -9.36
CA GLY A 354 -18.01 38.38 -9.45
C GLY A 354 -17.21 38.43 -8.14
N GLN A 355 -17.74 37.93 -7.03
CA GLN A 355 -17.01 37.86 -5.76
C GLN A 355 -16.17 36.59 -5.70
N LYS A 356 -14.86 36.75 -5.45
CA LYS A 356 -13.97 35.63 -5.17
C LYS A 356 -14.24 35.10 -3.76
N ARG A 357 -14.46 33.79 -3.64
CA ARG A 357 -14.66 33.10 -2.36
C ARG A 357 -13.47 32.21 -2.04
N ASN A 358 -13.26 31.93 -0.76
CA ASN A 358 -12.34 30.88 -0.34
C ASN A 358 -12.88 29.52 -0.78
N LYS A 359 -11.98 28.57 -1.05
CA LYS A 359 -12.36 27.19 -1.39
C LYS A 359 -13.40 27.13 -2.51
N GLU A 360 -13.20 28.00 -3.50
CA GLU A 360 -13.98 28.08 -4.74
C GLU A 360 -13.21 27.33 -5.83
N GLY A 361 -13.91 26.47 -6.56
CA GLY A 361 -13.31 25.74 -7.68
C GLY A 361 -12.81 26.70 -8.76
N GLN A 362 -11.55 26.55 -9.17
CA GLN A 362 -11.04 27.18 -10.38
C GLN A 362 -11.61 26.47 -11.61
N ASP A 363 -12.12 27.25 -12.56
CA ASP A 363 -12.82 26.72 -13.73
C ASP A 363 -11.89 26.13 -14.80
N ASN A 364 -10.57 26.30 -14.62
CA ASN A 364 -9.56 25.68 -15.49
C ASN A 364 -9.59 24.16 -15.44
N ILE A 365 -10.23 23.53 -14.44
CA ILE A 365 -10.35 22.07 -14.40
C ILE A 365 -11.17 21.49 -15.53
N ARG A 366 -12.04 22.31 -16.14
CA ARG A 366 -12.86 21.90 -17.29
C ARG A 366 -12.03 21.50 -18.51
N GLN A 367 -10.75 21.87 -18.54
CA GLN A 367 -9.84 21.55 -19.65
C GLN A 367 -8.98 20.30 -19.43
N TYR A 368 -8.89 19.77 -18.19
CA TYR A 368 -7.96 18.69 -17.82
C TYR A 368 -8.55 17.27 -17.92
N PHE A 369 -9.75 17.13 -18.50
CA PHE A 369 -10.41 15.85 -18.61
C PHE A 369 -9.62 14.82 -19.43
N ARG A 370 -9.55 13.57 -18.93
CA ARG A 370 -9.05 12.42 -19.69
C ARG A 370 -10.04 11.97 -20.78
N ASN A 371 -10.62 12.89 -21.54
CA ASN A 371 -11.71 12.70 -22.51
C ASN A 371 -13.03 12.21 -21.88
N VAL A 372 -13.74 13.11 -21.21
CA VAL A 372 -15.17 12.91 -20.90
C VAL A 372 -15.97 13.45 -22.07
N TYR A 373 -16.56 12.51 -22.81
CA TYR A 373 -17.59 12.69 -23.82
C TYR A 373 -17.24 13.57 -25.03
N ASP A 374 -17.71 13.10 -26.18
CA ASP A 374 -18.27 13.98 -27.18
C ASP A 374 -19.42 14.80 -26.56
N PHE A 375 -19.11 15.76 -25.67
CA PHE A 375 -20.05 16.83 -25.31
C PHE A 375 -20.55 17.56 -26.56
N ILE A 376 -19.87 17.35 -27.68
CA ILE A 376 -20.09 17.89 -29.01
C ILE A 376 -21.01 17.01 -29.88
N ASN A 377 -21.39 15.77 -29.49
CA ASN A 377 -22.08 14.89 -30.46
C ASN A 377 -23.27 14.05 -29.94
N THR A 378 -24.23 14.68 -29.28
CA THR A 378 -25.64 14.28 -29.39
C THR A 378 -26.53 15.51 -29.37
N LYS A 379 -27.45 15.63 -30.34
CA LYS A 379 -28.38 16.77 -30.59
C LYS A 379 -29.24 17.25 -29.40
N ASN A 380 -29.12 16.62 -28.22
CA ASN A 380 -29.98 16.80 -27.05
C ASN A 380 -29.21 17.09 -25.74
N ASN A 381 -27.91 17.43 -25.76
CA ASN A 381 -27.18 17.68 -24.51
C ASN A 381 -27.56 19.01 -23.84
N PRO A 382 -27.68 19.06 -22.49
CA PRO A 382 -27.93 20.29 -21.76
C PRO A 382 -26.75 21.28 -21.90
N ILE A 383 -27.06 22.58 -21.80
CA ILE A 383 -26.09 23.67 -21.98
C ILE A 383 -25.13 23.66 -20.78
N PRO A 384 -23.80 23.64 -21.01
CA PRO A 384 -22.83 23.69 -19.94
C PRO A 384 -23.12 24.84 -18.96
N THR A 385 -23.05 24.54 -17.67
CA THR A 385 -23.37 25.53 -16.64
C THR A 385 -22.24 26.54 -16.45
N THR A 386 -22.59 27.81 -16.22
CA THR A 386 -21.67 28.89 -15.82
C THR A 386 -21.54 29.05 -14.30
N LEU A 387 -22.21 28.19 -13.54
CA LEU A 387 -22.17 28.20 -12.07
C LEU A 387 -20.77 27.82 -11.56
N LYS A 388 -20.42 28.40 -10.40
CA LYS A 388 -19.25 28.00 -9.60
C LYS A 388 -19.65 26.94 -8.58
N TRP A 389 -18.69 26.28 -7.96
CA TRP A 389 -18.91 25.26 -6.93
C TRP A 389 -17.93 25.39 -5.76
N VAL A 390 -18.33 24.83 -4.62
CA VAL A 390 -17.47 24.69 -3.43
C VAL A 390 -16.51 23.50 -3.61
N SER A 391 -15.25 23.71 -3.21
CA SER A 391 -14.23 22.67 -3.17
C SER A 391 -13.26 22.94 -2.00
N GLU A 392 -13.49 22.29 -0.86
CA GLU A 392 -12.74 22.52 0.39
C GLU A 392 -11.25 22.17 0.27
N PHE A 393 -10.91 21.21 -0.59
CA PHE A 393 -9.54 20.75 -0.79
C PHE A 393 -8.86 21.45 -1.96
N TRP A 394 -9.19 21.04 -3.18
CA TRP A 394 -8.78 21.72 -4.41
C TRP A 394 -9.88 21.63 -5.46
N SER A 395 -9.77 22.41 -6.54
CA SER A 395 -10.86 22.61 -7.49
C SER A 395 -11.44 21.34 -8.11
N GLY A 396 -10.63 20.30 -8.29
CA GLY A 396 -11.06 19.00 -8.82
C GLY A 396 -11.63 18.03 -7.77
N MET A 397 -11.84 18.49 -6.55
CA MET A 397 -12.55 17.77 -5.48
C MET A 397 -13.82 18.56 -5.08
N PRO A 398 -14.86 18.58 -5.93
CA PRO A 398 -16.12 19.26 -5.60
C PRO A 398 -16.85 18.60 -4.43
N ASP A 399 -17.28 19.42 -3.47
CA ASP A 399 -17.92 18.97 -2.23
C ASP A 399 -19.35 18.47 -2.47
N LEU A 400 -19.65 17.27 -1.97
CA LEU A 400 -20.99 16.68 -1.96
C LEU A 400 -21.91 17.41 -0.98
N ASN A 401 -23.15 17.61 -1.38
CA ASN A 401 -24.21 18.15 -0.54
C ASN A 401 -24.85 17.04 0.30
N LEU A 402 -24.28 16.78 1.47
CA LEU A 402 -24.76 15.76 2.41
C LEU A 402 -26.09 16.12 3.11
N ASN A 403 -26.73 17.24 2.77
CA ASN A 403 -28.11 17.52 3.16
C ASN A 403 -29.12 17.01 2.12
N ASN A 404 -28.67 16.63 0.93
CA ASN A 404 -29.54 16.13 -0.13
C ASN A 404 -29.93 14.66 0.14
N PRO A 405 -31.22 14.33 0.33
CA PRO A 405 -31.65 12.98 0.63
C PRO A 405 -31.33 11.97 -0.48
N LYS A 406 -31.22 12.42 -1.75
CA LYS A 406 -30.80 11.55 -2.86
C LYS A 406 -29.33 11.16 -2.72
N VAL A 407 -28.45 12.12 -2.41
CA VAL A 407 -27.03 11.83 -2.11
C VAL A 407 -26.93 10.84 -0.96
N LEU A 408 -27.66 11.07 0.14
CA LEU A 408 -27.64 10.16 1.28
C LEU A 408 -28.11 8.73 0.93
N GLN A 409 -29.06 8.59 0.01
CA GLN A 409 -29.50 7.29 -0.47
C GLN A 409 -28.41 6.58 -1.29
N GLU A 410 -27.72 7.29 -2.17
CA GLU A 410 -26.59 6.75 -2.93
C GLU A 410 -25.44 6.33 -2.00
N LEU A 411 -25.16 7.12 -0.96
CA LEU A 411 -24.15 6.77 0.04
C LEU A 411 -24.54 5.52 0.84
N ASP A 412 -25.83 5.30 1.14
CA ASP A 412 -26.27 4.05 1.75
C ASP A 412 -26.00 2.85 0.84
N TYR A 413 -26.26 2.98 -0.46
CA TYR A 413 -25.98 1.92 -1.42
C TYR A 413 -24.49 1.57 -1.47
N ILE A 414 -23.61 2.56 -1.45
CA ILE A 414 -22.15 2.37 -1.37
C ILE A 414 -21.77 1.58 -0.12
N HIS A 415 -22.28 1.95 1.06
CA HIS A 415 -22.00 1.23 2.30
C HIS A 415 -22.52 -0.21 2.26
N GLN A 416 -23.72 -0.41 1.72
CA GLN A 416 -24.31 -1.73 1.56
C GLN A 416 -23.48 -2.60 0.62
N PHE A 417 -22.99 -2.04 -0.49
CA PHE A 417 -22.12 -2.73 -1.44
C PHE A 417 -20.86 -3.26 -0.76
N TRP A 418 -20.09 -2.40 -0.11
CA TRP A 418 -18.83 -2.82 0.53
C TRP A 418 -19.03 -3.75 1.72
N ALA A 419 -20.11 -3.55 2.50
CA ALA A 419 -20.47 -4.45 3.58
C ALA A 419 -20.82 -5.86 3.06
N ALA A 420 -21.51 -5.95 1.91
CA ALA A 420 -21.77 -7.22 1.25
C ALA A 420 -20.48 -7.86 0.69
N LYS A 421 -19.53 -7.04 0.21
CA LYS A 421 -18.19 -7.49 -0.23
C LYS A 421 -17.25 -7.92 0.91
N GLY A 422 -17.72 -7.88 2.15
CA GLY A 422 -17.01 -8.42 3.31
C GLY A 422 -16.19 -7.40 4.08
N VAL A 423 -16.07 -6.15 3.64
CA VAL A 423 -15.35 -5.09 4.38
C VAL A 423 -15.81 -5.06 5.83
N ASP A 424 -14.88 -4.90 6.78
CA ASP A 424 -15.12 -4.99 8.22
C ASP A 424 -15.34 -3.63 8.90
N GLY A 425 -14.96 -2.55 8.21
CA GLY A 425 -15.06 -1.20 8.73
C GLY A 425 -14.66 -0.15 7.70
N PHE A 426 -14.86 1.10 8.07
CA PHE A 426 -14.63 2.25 7.20
C PHE A 426 -13.92 3.36 7.97
N ARG A 427 -12.83 3.86 7.40
CA ARG A 427 -12.21 5.13 7.81
C ARG A 427 -12.86 6.24 7.00
N TYR A 428 -13.32 7.32 7.63
CA TYR A 428 -13.96 8.43 6.94
C TYR A 428 -13.01 9.61 6.80
N ASP A 429 -12.65 9.90 5.55
CA ASP A 429 -11.84 11.05 5.16
C ASP A 429 -12.59 12.37 5.35
N ALA A 430 -11.87 13.41 5.75
CA ALA A 430 -12.34 14.78 5.77
C ALA A 430 -13.68 14.97 6.50
N PHE A 431 -14.00 14.11 7.46
CA PHE A 431 -15.36 14.04 8.00
C PHE A 431 -15.74 15.28 8.82
N GLU A 432 -14.74 16.01 9.34
CA GLU A 432 -14.93 17.34 9.95
C GLU A 432 -15.51 18.36 8.96
N HIS A 433 -15.29 18.16 7.66
CA HIS A 433 -15.73 19.06 6.59
C HIS A 433 -17.10 18.70 6.03
N TYR A 434 -17.72 17.57 6.40
CA TYR A 434 -19.00 17.12 5.82
C TYR A 434 -20.10 18.19 5.82
N PHE A 435 -20.20 18.95 6.91
CA PHE A 435 -21.16 20.06 7.05
C PHE A 435 -20.49 21.42 7.32
N ASN A 436 -19.16 21.50 7.21
CA ASN A 436 -18.37 22.68 7.53
C ASN A 436 -17.41 23.02 6.39
N SER A 437 -17.28 24.30 6.06
CA SER A 437 -16.35 24.79 5.05
C SER A 437 -16.01 26.26 5.30
N GLU A 438 -14.85 26.68 4.79
CA GLU A 438 -14.50 28.10 4.71
C GLU A 438 -15.31 28.84 3.64
N ASN A 439 -15.90 28.12 2.69
CA ASN A 439 -16.75 28.71 1.67
C ASN A 439 -18.17 28.96 2.21
N SER A 440 -18.62 30.21 2.17
CA SER A 440 -19.93 30.63 2.67
C SER A 440 -21.14 30.01 1.94
N LYS A 441 -20.93 29.33 0.81
CA LYS A 441 -21.98 28.65 0.05
C LYS A 441 -22.25 27.21 0.51
N LYS A 442 -21.33 26.62 1.29
CA LYS A 442 -21.59 25.41 2.07
C LYS A 442 -21.90 25.88 3.49
N PHE A 443 -23.19 25.88 3.86
CA PHE A 443 -23.64 26.41 5.14
C PHE A 443 -22.91 25.71 6.29
N ASN A 444 -21.99 26.43 6.91
CA ASN A 444 -21.22 25.95 8.05
C ASN A 444 -22.15 25.86 9.26
N THR A 445 -22.77 24.70 9.43
CA THR A 445 -23.75 24.49 10.50
C THR A 445 -23.09 24.10 11.81
N ASN A 446 -21.83 23.63 11.80
CA ASN A 446 -21.14 23.05 12.96
C ASN A 446 -22.06 22.16 13.79
N ASP A 447 -22.98 21.46 13.13
CA ASP A 447 -24.11 20.78 13.78
C ASP A 447 -23.72 19.33 14.08
N PRO A 448 -23.36 19.00 15.34
CA PRO A 448 -22.92 17.67 15.69
C PRO A 448 -24.03 16.64 15.56
N GLU A 449 -25.30 17.07 15.64
CA GLU A 449 -26.45 16.18 15.50
C GLU A 449 -26.56 15.66 14.07
N LYS A 450 -26.28 16.48 13.04
CA LYS A 450 -26.24 16.01 11.65
C LYS A 450 -25.18 14.94 11.43
N THR A 451 -23.95 15.21 11.87
CA THR A 451 -22.83 14.26 11.78
C THR A 451 -23.17 12.96 12.49
N ARG A 452 -23.68 13.05 13.72
CA ARG A 452 -24.14 11.90 14.51
C ARG A 452 -25.22 11.09 13.78
N ASN A 453 -26.26 11.75 13.28
CA ASN A 453 -27.37 11.09 12.60
C ASN A 453 -26.92 10.39 11.31
N LEU A 454 -25.97 10.99 10.60
CA LEU A 454 -25.36 10.41 9.41
C LEU A 454 -24.59 9.11 9.75
N PHE A 455 -23.73 9.13 10.76
CA PHE A 455 -23.01 7.91 11.17
C PHE A 455 -23.92 6.84 11.76
N ASN A 456 -24.98 7.22 12.49
CA ASN A 456 -25.99 6.26 12.94
C ASN A 456 -26.70 5.59 11.75
N ARG A 457 -27.02 6.36 10.69
CA ARG A 457 -27.60 5.83 9.45
C ARG A 457 -26.66 4.81 8.80
N TRP A 458 -25.41 5.17 8.56
CA TRP A 458 -24.45 4.27 7.90
C TRP A 458 -24.14 3.03 8.73
N ARG A 459 -24.00 3.17 10.06
CA ARG A 459 -23.89 2.00 10.94
C ARG A 459 -25.07 1.05 10.76
N ASN A 460 -26.29 1.56 10.80
CA ASN A 460 -27.49 0.74 10.63
C ASN A 460 -27.49 0.03 9.26
N VAL A 461 -27.13 0.72 8.19
CA VAL A 461 -27.04 0.14 6.84
C VAL A 461 -26.03 -1.01 6.81
N VAL A 462 -24.81 -0.78 7.30
CA VAL A 462 -23.73 -1.78 7.30
C VAL A 462 -24.10 -2.99 8.17
N GLU A 463 -24.51 -2.78 9.41
CA GLU A 463 -24.78 -3.87 10.35
C GLU A 463 -26.02 -4.68 9.93
N ASN A 464 -27.03 -4.04 9.33
CA ASN A 464 -28.17 -4.76 8.75
C ASN A 464 -27.75 -5.56 7.50
N THR A 465 -26.79 -5.07 6.73
CA THR A 465 -26.23 -5.81 5.59
C THR A 465 -25.49 -7.06 6.07
N TYR A 466 -24.70 -6.97 7.14
CA TYR A 466 -24.09 -8.15 7.76
C TYR A 466 -25.12 -9.15 8.29
N LYS A 467 -26.22 -8.67 8.88
CA LYS A 467 -27.33 -9.55 9.33
C LYS A 467 -27.98 -10.27 8.15
N LYS A 468 -28.24 -9.59 7.04
CA LYS A 468 -28.77 -10.20 5.81
C LYS A 468 -27.80 -11.21 5.18
N ALA A 469 -26.50 -10.95 5.24
CA ALA A 469 -25.48 -11.92 4.79
C ALA A 469 -25.61 -13.24 5.55
N LYS A 470 -25.91 -13.18 6.86
CA LYS A 470 -26.16 -14.35 7.70
C LYS A 470 -27.33 -15.20 7.18
N GLU A 471 -28.41 -14.56 6.74
CA GLU A 471 -29.57 -15.23 6.14
C GLU A 471 -29.21 -16.01 4.86
N ASN A 472 -28.15 -15.56 4.16
CA ASN A 472 -27.56 -16.22 3.00
C ASN A 472 -26.42 -17.21 3.35
N ASN A 473 -26.37 -17.73 4.58
CA ASN A 473 -25.34 -18.65 5.09
C ASN A 473 -23.90 -18.08 5.16
N ILE A 474 -23.75 -16.76 5.12
CA ILE A 474 -22.46 -16.06 5.25
C ILE A 474 -22.36 -15.53 6.69
N ASN A 475 -21.86 -16.39 7.58
CA ASN A 475 -21.80 -16.12 9.02
C ASN A 475 -20.52 -15.37 9.41
N ARG A 476 -20.65 -14.10 9.82
CA ARG A 476 -19.58 -13.33 10.47
C ARG A 476 -19.56 -13.58 11.98
N THR A 477 -18.37 -13.64 12.58
CA THR A 477 -18.24 -13.72 14.05
C THR A 477 -18.54 -12.41 14.76
N ASP A 478 -18.42 -11.29 14.05
CA ASP A 478 -18.67 -9.95 14.56
C ASP A 478 -19.58 -9.19 13.57
N LEU A 479 -20.68 -8.67 14.11
CA LEU A 479 -21.66 -7.87 13.37
C LEU A 479 -21.46 -6.37 13.62
N ARG A 480 -20.59 -5.98 14.56
CA ARG A 480 -20.30 -4.57 14.81
C ARG A 480 -19.26 -4.09 13.83
N THR A 481 -19.60 -3.07 13.05
CA THR A 481 -18.67 -2.43 12.12
C THR A 481 -17.76 -1.43 12.84
N LEU A 482 -16.49 -1.36 12.44
CA LEU A 482 -15.57 -0.33 12.89
C LEU A 482 -15.71 0.91 11.98
N LEU A 483 -16.40 1.95 12.46
CA LEU A 483 -16.50 3.23 11.77
C LEU A 483 -15.59 4.22 12.47
N PHE A 484 -14.58 4.80 11.82
CA PHE A 484 -13.74 5.80 12.49
C PHE A 484 -13.37 6.97 11.60
N GLY A 485 -13.21 8.14 12.21
CA GLY A 485 -13.00 9.39 11.50
C GLY A 485 -11.55 9.83 11.51
N GLU A 486 -11.15 10.52 10.45
CA GLU A 486 -9.95 11.35 10.44
C GLU A 486 -10.08 12.55 11.37
N TRP A 487 -9.39 12.52 12.50
CA TRP A 487 -9.46 13.56 13.52
C TRP A 487 -8.06 14.08 13.81
N TRP A 488 -7.81 15.34 13.47
CA TRP A 488 -6.49 15.95 13.66
C TRP A 488 -6.36 16.71 15.00
N ARG A 489 -7.24 16.39 15.94
CA ARG A 489 -7.35 17.01 17.27
C ARG A 489 -7.31 15.96 18.37
N ASP A 490 -7.44 16.39 19.62
CA ASP A 490 -7.45 15.46 20.76
C ASP A 490 -8.76 14.64 20.74
N PRO A 491 -8.70 13.30 20.77
CA PRO A 491 -9.89 12.45 20.74
C PRO A 491 -10.73 12.57 22.04
N ALA A 492 -10.23 13.25 23.08
CA ALA A 492 -10.95 13.55 24.30
C ALA A 492 -11.78 14.85 24.24
N GLU A 493 -11.69 15.64 23.16
CA GLU A 493 -12.41 16.91 23.03
C GLU A 493 -13.93 16.74 23.20
N PRO A 494 -14.65 17.69 23.83
CA PRO A 494 -16.10 17.56 24.01
C PRO A 494 -16.88 17.39 22.70
N ILE A 495 -16.48 18.08 21.63
CA ILE A 495 -17.21 18.09 20.36
C ILE A 495 -17.25 16.71 19.68
N ILE A 496 -16.18 15.90 19.77
CA ILE A 496 -16.19 14.56 19.18
C ILE A 496 -17.18 13.64 19.90
N LYS A 497 -17.42 13.90 21.19
CA LYS A 497 -18.40 13.14 21.99
C LYS A 497 -19.83 13.34 21.49
N ASP A 498 -20.11 14.47 20.86
CA ASP A 498 -21.43 14.74 20.28
C ASP A 498 -21.66 13.95 18.98
N TYR A 499 -20.60 13.52 18.29
CA TYR A 499 -20.69 12.71 17.07
C TYR A 499 -20.94 11.21 17.34
N TRP A 500 -20.59 10.71 18.53
CA TRP A 500 -20.79 9.31 18.90
C TRP A 500 -22.27 8.91 18.90
N GLY A 501 -23.15 9.72 19.49
CA GLY A 501 -24.59 9.45 19.56
C GLY A 501 -25.05 8.22 20.36
N GLN A 502 -26.37 7.98 20.36
CA GLN A 502 -27.01 7.01 21.27
C GLN A 502 -26.61 5.55 21.00
N ASN A 503 -26.26 5.20 19.76
CA ASN A 503 -25.85 3.85 19.36
C ASN A 503 -24.35 3.77 19.03
N ASN A 504 -23.56 4.76 19.43
CA ASN A 504 -22.15 4.85 19.03
C ASN A 504 -21.98 4.84 17.49
N GLY A 505 -22.69 5.75 16.81
CA GLY A 505 -22.70 5.97 15.36
C GLY A 505 -21.30 5.86 14.77
N ILE A 506 -20.38 6.76 15.12
CA ILE A 506 -18.95 6.59 14.81
C ILE A 506 -18.24 5.86 15.96
N SER A 507 -17.60 4.73 15.69
CA SER A 507 -16.95 3.89 16.71
C SER A 507 -15.83 4.62 17.46
N SER A 508 -14.97 5.34 16.73
CA SER A 508 -13.88 6.13 17.31
C SER A 508 -13.30 7.12 16.30
N VAL A 509 -12.19 7.76 16.63
CA VAL A 509 -11.38 8.61 15.74
C VAL A 509 -9.90 8.37 16.00
N ILE A 510 -9.07 8.67 14.98
CA ILE A 510 -7.62 8.67 15.16
C ILE A 510 -7.19 9.74 16.18
N ASP A 511 -6.12 9.48 16.93
CA ASP A 511 -5.54 10.47 17.83
C ASP A 511 -4.64 11.44 17.05
N GLY A 512 -5.14 12.64 16.80
CA GLY A 512 -4.43 13.65 16.02
C GLY A 512 -3.35 14.42 16.78
N THR A 513 -3.13 14.18 18.07
CA THR A 513 -2.27 15.06 18.90
C THR A 513 -1.16 14.34 19.64
N LYS A 514 -1.36 13.12 20.16
CA LYS A 514 -0.41 12.53 21.11
C LYS A 514 0.99 12.31 20.54
N TRP A 515 1.10 11.75 19.34
CA TRP A 515 2.42 11.44 18.73
C TRP A 515 2.59 11.97 17.30
N LYS A 516 1.52 12.46 16.68
CA LYS A 516 1.58 13.14 15.38
C LYS A 516 2.49 14.37 15.48
N GLY A 517 3.64 14.33 14.81
CA GLY A 517 4.58 15.45 14.76
C GLY A 517 5.37 15.69 16.05
N ILE A 518 5.24 14.82 17.06
CA ILE A 518 5.87 14.97 18.38
C ILE A 518 6.84 13.80 18.60
N THR A 519 8.10 14.12 18.88
CA THR A 519 9.18 13.15 19.15
C THR A 519 9.11 12.58 20.56
N ASN A 520 8.52 13.31 21.50
CA ASN A 520 8.32 12.82 22.85
C ASN A 520 7.10 11.88 22.94
N VAL A 521 7.35 10.58 22.89
CA VAL A 521 6.29 9.55 23.03
C VAL A 521 5.99 9.16 24.49
N SER A 522 6.50 9.93 25.45
CA SER A 522 6.29 9.70 26.88
C SER A 522 4.82 9.83 27.28
N LEU A 523 4.29 8.80 27.95
CA LEU A 523 2.98 8.82 28.59
C LEU A 523 3.06 8.04 29.91
N ASN A 524 2.79 8.71 31.04
CA ASN A 524 2.74 8.04 32.34
C ASN A 524 1.39 7.34 32.54
N TRP A 525 1.30 6.46 33.54
CA TRP A 525 0.11 5.65 33.82
C TRP A 525 -1.14 6.50 34.15
N ASN A 526 -0.98 7.65 34.81
CA ASN A 526 -2.10 8.49 35.21
C ASN A 526 -2.70 9.22 34.00
N ASP A 527 -1.85 9.71 33.10
CA ASP A 527 -2.29 10.30 31.84
C ASP A 527 -2.94 9.26 30.92
N GLU A 528 -2.45 8.03 30.92
CA GLU A 528 -3.09 6.92 30.21
C GLU A 528 -4.49 6.62 30.77
N ILE A 529 -4.64 6.56 32.10
CA ILE A 529 -5.96 6.43 32.74
C ILE A 529 -6.90 7.57 32.34
N ASN A 530 -6.39 8.82 32.25
CA ASN A 530 -7.19 9.96 31.82
C ASN A 530 -7.68 9.82 30.37
N VAL A 531 -6.84 9.30 29.47
CA VAL A 531 -7.24 8.98 28.08
C VAL A 531 -8.31 7.89 28.06
N ILE A 532 -8.12 6.78 28.79
CA ILE A 532 -9.09 5.68 28.82
C ILE A 532 -10.45 6.17 29.35
N ASN A 533 -10.45 6.94 30.43
CA ASN A 533 -11.66 7.49 31.03
C ASN A 533 -12.37 8.50 30.11
N SER A 534 -11.62 9.30 29.35
CA SER A 534 -12.23 10.30 28.47
C SER A 534 -12.94 9.67 27.26
N LEU A 535 -12.48 8.48 26.84
CA LEU A 535 -12.98 7.69 25.73
C LEU A 535 -13.95 6.56 26.14
N THR A 536 -14.21 6.41 27.43
CA THR A 536 -15.18 5.44 27.97
C THR A 536 -16.37 6.18 28.55
N ARG A 537 -17.55 6.09 27.92
CA ARG A 537 -18.75 6.83 28.33
C ARG A 537 -20.02 6.00 28.14
N ASP A 538 -20.96 6.09 29.09
CA ASP A 538 -22.32 5.51 29.00
C ASP A 538 -22.34 4.02 28.62
N GLY A 539 -21.31 3.26 29.04
CA GLY A 539 -21.14 1.85 28.72
C GLY A 539 -20.51 1.55 27.35
N PHE A 540 -20.23 2.57 26.55
CA PHE A 540 -19.49 2.45 25.28
C PHE A 540 -18.00 2.76 25.48
N LYS A 541 -17.16 1.92 24.86
CA LYS A 541 -15.73 2.14 24.72
C LYS A 541 -15.44 2.62 23.30
N HIS A 542 -14.81 3.78 23.17
CA HIS A 542 -14.28 4.29 21.92
C HIS A 542 -12.78 4.00 21.90
N GLU A 543 -12.35 3.08 21.03
CA GLU A 543 -10.95 2.65 21.01
C GLU A 543 -10.01 3.84 20.86
N TRP A 544 -9.01 3.96 21.73
CA TRP A 544 -7.93 4.92 21.52
C TRP A 544 -7.09 4.48 20.31
N MET A 545 -6.98 5.31 19.28
CA MET A 545 -6.34 4.96 18.00
C MET A 545 -5.09 5.83 17.74
N PRO A 546 -4.00 5.65 18.51
CA PRO A 546 -2.77 6.41 18.31
C PRO A 546 -1.93 5.85 17.16
N PHE A 547 -1.10 6.72 16.57
CA PHE A 547 -0.16 6.39 15.50
C PHE A 547 1.07 7.30 15.59
N LEU A 548 2.20 6.86 15.03
CA LEU A 548 3.41 7.69 14.94
C LEU A 548 3.39 8.58 13.69
N ASP A 549 3.06 7.96 12.56
CA ASP A 549 2.96 8.60 11.25
C ASP A 549 1.94 7.89 10.36
N ASN A 550 1.58 8.54 9.25
CA ASN A 550 0.70 8.02 8.21
C ASN A 550 1.05 8.64 6.85
N HIS A 551 0.21 8.42 5.83
CA HIS A 551 0.45 8.87 4.47
C HIS A 551 0.31 10.40 4.26
N ASP A 552 -0.18 11.15 5.26
CA ASP A 552 -0.42 12.60 5.22
C ASP A 552 0.42 13.38 6.23
N VAL A 553 1.27 12.72 7.00
CA VAL A 553 2.17 13.40 7.94
C VAL A 553 3.62 13.01 7.68
N GLU A 554 4.54 13.85 8.15
CA GLU A 554 5.96 13.54 8.12
C GLU A 554 6.24 12.24 8.89
N ARG A 555 7.13 11.39 8.36
CA ARG A 555 7.58 10.19 9.10
C ARG A 555 8.10 10.62 10.47
N TRP A 556 7.73 9.89 11.52
CA TRP A 556 8.06 10.25 12.89
C TRP A 556 9.57 10.41 13.08
N ILE A 557 10.36 9.52 12.48
CA ILE A 557 11.83 9.58 12.52
C ILE A 557 12.40 10.86 11.89
N ASN A 558 11.74 11.47 10.91
CA ASN A 558 12.18 12.74 10.33
C ASN A 558 11.94 13.92 11.28
N ASN A 559 10.93 13.87 12.15
CA ASN A 559 10.78 14.87 13.22
C ASN A 559 11.91 14.74 14.26
N PHE A 560 12.29 13.51 14.60
CA PHE A 560 13.47 13.24 15.43
C PHE A 560 14.75 13.78 14.78
N LYS A 561 14.99 13.47 13.51
CA LYS A 561 16.16 13.98 12.78
C LYS A 561 16.21 15.52 12.78
N LYS A 562 15.08 16.21 12.61
CA LYS A 562 14.99 17.68 12.70
C LYS A 562 15.41 18.20 14.07
N GLU A 563 14.93 17.59 15.16
CA GLU A 563 15.29 17.99 16.53
C GLU A 563 16.79 17.83 16.81
N PHE A 564 17.42 16.79 16.24
CA PHE A 564 18.83 16.47 16.42
C PHE A 564 19.76 17.01 15.32
N ASN A 565 19.25 17.85 14.40
CA ASN A 565 19.98 18.37 13.24
C ASN A 565 20.64 17.28 12.36
N ILE A 566 20.00 16.12 12.24
CA ILE A 566 20.42 15.02 11.36
C ILE A 566 19.86 15.27 9.95
N PRO A 567 20.66 15.14 8.88
CA PRO A 567 20.17 15.34 7.51
C PRO A 567 19.06 14.36 7.11
N ILE A 568 18.04 14.88 6.42
CA ILE A 568 16.97 14.09 5.78
C ILE A 568 17.23 14.11 4.27
N THR A 569 17.39 12.95 3.66
CA THR A 569 17.73 12.83 2.24
C THR A 569 16.92 11.74 1.57
N VAL A 570 16.73 11.85 0.25
CA VAL A 570 16.12 10.80 -0.58
C VAL A 570 17.09 9.67 -0.93
N SER A 571 18.40 9.88 -0.69
CA SER A 571 19.43 8.90 -1.02
C SER A 571 19.38 7.69 -0.10
N PRO A 572 19.55 6.46 -0.62
CA PRO A 572 19.60 5.26 0.20
C PRO A 572 20.65 5.35 1.31
N HIS A 573 20.24 5.17 2.56
CA HIS A 573 21.15 5.09 3.71
C HIS A 573 20.55 4.27 4.85
N LYS A 574 21.40 3.70 5.70
CA LYS A 574 20.98 3.10 6.96
C LYS A 574 20.75 4.17 8.00
N LEU A 575 19.81 3.92 8.91
CA LEU A 575 19.66 4.71 10.12
C LEU A 575 20.85 4.40 11.03
N SER A 576 21.35 5.40 11.74
CA SER A 576 22.34 5.20 12.80
C SER A 576 21.74 4.48 14.00
N ASP A 577 22.58 3.90 14.87
CA ASP A 577 22.11 3.22 16.09
C ASP A 577 21.26 4.12 16.99
N LEU A 578 21.53 5.44 17.01
CA LEU A 578 20.73 6.41 17.76
C LEU A 578 19.34 6.57 17.16
N GLU A 579 19.25 6.70 15.83
CA GLU A 579 17.97 6.82 15.12
C GLU A 579 17.14 5.54 15.23
N VAL A 580 17.77 4.37 15.08
CA VAL A 580 17.12 3.07 15.28
C VAL A 580 16.59 2.97 16.70
N SER A 581 17.41 3.30 17.70
CA SER A 581 17.01 3.26 19.11
C SER A 581 15.83 4.19 19.43
N ALA A 582 15.81 5.41 18.87
CA ALA A 582 14.71 6.34 19.06
C ALA A 582 13.42 5.82 18.40
N TYR A 583 13.52 5.22 17.22
CA TYR A 583 12.36 4.67 16.51
C TYR A 583 11.79 3.44 17.23
N GLU A 584 12.65 2.54 17.71
CA GLU A 584 12.24 1.41 18.56
C GLU A 584 11.57 1.87 19.86
N TYR A 585 12.10 2.92 20.50
CA TYR A 585 11.48 3.55 21.67
C TYR A 585 10.07 4.03 21.39
N ALA A 586 9.86 4.71 20.26
CA ALA A 586 8.54 5.16 19.82
C ALA A 586 7.56 3.99 19.60
N MET A 587 8.01 2.94 18.92
CA MET A 587 7.21 1.76 18.62
C MET A 587 6.86 0.96 19.88
N PHE A 588 7.78 0.81 20.82
CA PHE A 588 7.50 0.16 22.11
C PHE A 588 6.51 0.98 22.95
N SER A 589 6.62 2.32 22.96
CA SER A 589 5.62 3.17 23.63
C SER A 589 4.23 3.01 22.98
N LEU A 590 4.15 2.96 21.65
CA LEU A 590 2.91 2.76 20.90
C LEU A 590 2.23 1.42 21.22
N LEU A 591 2.98 0.33 21.17
CA LEU A 591 2.43 -1.03 21.22
C LEU A 591 2.29 -1.61 22.63
N SER A 592 2.90 -0.97 23.64
CA SER A 592 2.80 -1.39 25.04
C SER A 592 1.53 -0.90 25.76
N ARG A 593 0.61 -0.25 25.04
CA ARG A 593 -0.57 0.43 25.59
C ARG A 593 -1.89 -0.08 25.05
N ASP A 594 -2.94 0.12 25.83
CA ASP A 594 -4.28 -0.32 25.48
C ASP A 594 -4.82 0.47 24.27
N GLY A 595 -5.91 -0.01 23.67
CA GLY A 595 -6.51 0.59 22.48
C GLY A 595 -6.07 -0.11 21.20
N LEU A 596 -6.28 0.58 20.07
CA LEU A 596 -6.07 0.09 18.71
C LEU A 596 -4.97 0.93 18.02
N PRO A 597 -3.69 0.71 18.36
CA PRO A 597 -2.58 1.40 17.71
C PRO A 597 -2.54 1.10 16.22
N ILE A 598 -2.17 2.12 15.44
CA ILE A 598 -2.04 2.04 13.98
C ILE A 598 -0.56 2.13 13.60
N LEU A 599 -0.06 1.09 12.95
CA LEU A 599 1.23 1.09 12.28
C LEU A 599 1.04 1.56 10.84
N TYR A 600 1.95 2.39 10.33
CA TYR A 600 1.93 2.81 8.94
C TYR A 600 3.11 2.23 8.17
N ASN A 601 2.84 1.86 6.92
CA ASN A 601 3.78 1.40 5.90
C ASN A 601 5.28 1.43 6.27
N GLY A 602 5.75 0.30 6.80
CA GLY A 602 7.15 0.02 7.07
C GLY A 602 7.71 0.60 8.36
N ASN A 603 6.89 1.03 9.33
CA ASN A 603 7.37 1.40 10.66
C ASN A 603 8.22 0.27 11.30
N GLU A 604 7.75 -0.97 11.20
CA GLU A 604 8.41 -2.21 11.60
C GLU A 604 9.69 -2.51 10.81
N LEU A 605 9.86 -1.89 9.64
CA LEU A 605 11.06 -2.00 8.79
C LEU A 605 11.99 -0.79 8.95
N LEU A 606 11.65 0.17 9.83
CA LEU A 606 12.35 1.44 9.98
C LEU A 606 12.38 2.26 8.69
N MET A 607 11.31 2.18 7.89
CA MET A 607 11.16 3.04 6.72
C MET A 607 11.12 4.50 7.15
N GLN A 608 12.00 5.30 6.56
CA GLN A 608 12.26 6.67 6.96
C GLN A 608 11.74 7.71 5.97
N GLY A 609 11.51 7.30 4.71
CA GLY A 609 11.14 8.23 3.66
C GLY A 609 12.16 9.36 3.50
N ALA A 610 11.65 10.51 3.06
CA ALA A 610 12.36 11.79 3.11
C ALA A 610 11.37 12.87 3.57
N LEU A 611 11.75 14.15 3.47
CA LEU A 611 10.86 15.26 3.80
C LEU A 611 9.50 15.08 3.12
N LYS A 612 8.41 15.29 3.88
CA LYS A 612 7.04 15.03 3.39
C LYS A 612 6.77 15.63 2.02
N SER A 613 7.29 16.81 1.69
CA SER A 613 7.08 17.41 0.37
C SER A 613 8.19 16.99 -0.61
N PRO A 614 7.86 16.38 -1.76
CA PRO A 614 6.52 15.95 -2.20
C PRO A 614 6.04 14.67 -1.48
N ASP A 615 4.72 14.48 -1.37
CA ASP A 615 4.08 13.42 -0.56
C ASP A 615 4.51 12.00 -0.92
N THR A 616 5.05 11.80 -2.14
CA THR A 616 5.66 10.53 -2.57
C THR A 616 6.85 10.10 -1.70
N ASN A 617 7.40 10.97 -0.87
CA ASN A 617 8.49 10.64 0.07
C ASN A 617 7.99 9.93 1.33
N VAL A 618 6.76 10.20 1.79
CA VAL A 618 6.15 9.47 2.92
C VAL A 618 5.35 8.26 2.45
N ARG A 619 5.05 8.19 1.14
CA ARG A 619 4.40 7.08 0.42
C ARG A 619 5.40 6.21 -0.35
N GLU A 620 6.65 6.16 0.12
CA GLU A 620 7.74 5.39 -0.48
C GLU A 620 7.36 3.92 -0.69
N ALA A 621 7.84 3.31 -1.78
CA ALA A 621 7.59 1.91 -2.07
C ALA A 621 8.47 0.96 -1.25
N TYR A 622 7.97 -0.26 -1.08
CA TYR A 622 8.63 -1.34 -0.36
C TYR A 622 9.81 -1.95 -1.14
N ASN A 623 10.92 -2.21 -0.44
CA ASN A 623 12.15 -2.72 -1.03
C ASN A 623 12.22 -4.26 -1.04
N TRP A 624 11.34 -4.91 -1.81
CA TRP A 624 11.34 -6.37 -1.97
C TRP A 624 12.63 -6.88 -2.61
N LYS A 625 13.09 -8.07 -2.24
CA LYS A 625 14.24 -8.73 -2.86
C LYS A 625 13.93 -9.17 -4.29
N ASP A 626 12.73 -9.71 -4.52
CA ASP A 626 12.24 -9.99 -5.87
C ASP A 626 11.90 -8.67 -6.59
N LEU A 627 12.69 -8.34 -7.61
CA LEU A 627 12.50 -7.13 -8.42
C LEU A 627 11.12 -7.07 -9.09
N ARG A 628 10.50 -8.22 -9.38
CA ARG A 628 9.14 -8.27 -9.94
C ARG A 628 8.09 -7.77 -8.98
N ARG A 629 8.35 -7.79 -7.67
CA ARG A 629 7.43 -7.28 -6.64
C ARG A 629 7.65 -5.81 -6.30
N ARG A 630 8.76 -5.22 -6.75
CA ARG A 630 9.02 -3.79 -6.51
C ARG A 630 8.08 -2.90 -7.32
N VAL A 631 7.65 -1.82 -6.70
CA VAL A 631 6.83 -0.78 -7.31
C VAL A 631 7.71 0.33 -7.87
N PHE A 632 7.38 0.78 -9.08
CA PHE A 632 7.95 1.94 -9.73
C PHE A 632 6.96 2.50 -10.77
N PHE A 633 6.31 3.63 -10.46
CA PHE A 633 5.42 4.33 -11.40
C PHE A 633 5.35 5.83 -11.12
N ALA A 634 4.88 6.61 -12.09
CA ALA A 634 4.56 8.03 -11.92
C ALA A 634 3.05 8.29 -12.15
N ASP A 635 2.56 9.42 -11.65
CA ASP A 635 1.24 9.95 -12.04
C ASP A 635 1.35 10.67 -13.38
N THR A 636 0.54 10.30 -14.38
CA THR A 636 0.62 10.95 -15.70
C THR A 636 0.23 12.42 -15.70
N ARG A 637 -0.47 12.91 -14.66
CA ARG A 637 -0.85 14.33 -14.52
C ARG A 637 0.32 15.17 -14.01
N ASP A 638 1.24 14.55 -13.28
CA ASP A 638 2.46 15.17 -12.79
C ASP A 638 3.56 14.10 -12.71
N ASN A 639 4.35 14.01 -13.77
CA ASN A 639 5.43 13.03 -13.90
C ASN A 639 6.57 13.23 -12.87
N SER A 640 6.54 14.30 -12.05
CA SER A 640 7.47 14.47 -10.93
C SER A 640 7.05 13.67 -9.68
N ASN A 641 5.77 13.28 -9.59
CA ASN A 641 5.26 12.42 -8.53
C ASN A 641 5.52 10.95 -8.84
N VAL A 642 6.70 10.49 -8.43
CA VAL A 642 7.15 9.11 -8.61
C VAL A 642 7.04 8.32 -7.31
N ILE A 643 6.32 7.20 -7.36
CA ILE A 643 6.30 6.18 -6.30
C ILE A 643 7.38 5.16 -6.63
N SER A 644 8.38 5.10 -5.75
CA SER A 644 9.54 4.22 -5.88
C SER A 644 10.18 3.98 -4.52
N THR A 645 11.09 2.99 -4.44
CA THR A 645 11.99 2.85 -3.31
C THR A 645 13.03 3.97 -3.35
N LYS A 646 13.26 4.64 -2.22
CA LYS A 646 14.14 5.81 -2.05
C LYS A 646 15.10 5.57 -0.87
N ALA A 647 15.08 6.46 0.13
CA ALA A 647 16.00 6.45 1.26
C ALA A 647 15.94 5.16 2.08
N SER A 648 14.76 4.58 2.24
CA SER A 648 14.55 3.40 3.08
C SER A 648 15.17 2.14 2.49
N SER A 649 15.46 2.12 1.18
CA SER A 649 16.19 0.99 0.56
C SER A 649 17.58 0.76 1.17
N GLY A 650 18.16 1.77 1.83
CA GLY A 650 19.42 1.63 2.57
C GLY A 650 19.33 0.67 3.77
N GLN A 651 18.14 0.42 4.34
CA GLN A 651 17.95 -0.55 5.42
C GLN A 651 18.24 -1.99 4.96
N GLY A 652 18.06 -2.28 3.68
CA GLY A 652 18.16 -3.63 3.12
C GLY A 652 16.85 -4.04 2.44
N THR A 653 16.81 -5.26 1.91
CA THR A 653 15.56 -5.81 1.38
C THR A 653 14.69 -6.34 2.50
N ILE A 654 13.38 -6.39 2.27
CA ILE A 654 12.41 -6.87 3.27
C ILE A 654 12.75 -8.28 3.74
N GLU A 655 13.07 -9.17 2.80
CA GLU A 655 13.46 -10.54 3.11
C GLU A 655 14.75 -10.58 3.95
N ASP A 656 15.73 -9.70 3.70
CA ASP A 656 16.94 -9.66 4.53
C ASP A 656 16.62 -9.16 5.96
N ILE A 657 15.71 -8.18 6.11
CA ILE A 657 15.25 -7.68 7.42
C ILE A 657 14.46 -8.74 8.19
N ILE A 658 13.58 -9.49 7.50
CA ILE A 658 12.80 -10.57 8.12
C ILE A 658 13.70 -11.76 8.50
N ASN A 659 14.80 -12.00 7.77
CA ASN A 659 15.72 -13.08 8.11
C ASN A 659 16.67 -12.74 9.28
N ASP A 660 16.81 -11.47 9.65
CA ASP A 660 17.58 -11.06 10.83
C ASP A 660 16.68 -11.10 12.08
N GLU A 661 16.89 -12.09 12.96
CA GLU A 661 16.12 -12.26 14.20
C GLU A 661 16.22 -11.06 15.17
N ASN A 662 17.24 -10.20 15.00
CA ASN A 662 17.43 -8.99 15.79
C ASN A 662 16.88 -7.73 15.11
N SER A 663 16.17 -7.88 13.99
CA SER A 663 15.60 -6.75 13.27
C SER A 663 14.43 -6.11 14.02
N SER A 664 14.12 -4.87 13.67
CA SER A 664 12.93 -4.17 14.18
C SER A 664 11.66 -4.99 13.93
N TYR A 665 11.54 -5.63 12.75
CA TYR A 665 10.39 -6.46 12.40
C TYR A 665 10.12 -7.55 13.44
N HIS A 666 11.15 -8.28 13.87
CA HIS A 666 11.01 -9.33 14.89
C HIS A 666 10.70 -8.77 16.27
N LYS A 667 11.30 -7.64 16.66
CA LYS A 667 11.02 -6.98 17.94
C LYS A 667 9.57 -6.52 18.01
N ILE A 668 9.08 -5.90 16.94
CA ILE A 668 7.70 -5.43 16.81
C ILE A 668 6.73 -6.62 16.77
N SER A 669 7.03 -7.66 16.00
CA SER A 669 6.22 -8.90 15.97
C SER A 669 6.11 -9.54 17.36
N LYS A 670 7.21 -9.62 18.13
CA LYS A 670 7.18 -10.11 19.51
C LYS A 670 6.22 -9.29 20.38
N LEU A 671 6.27 -7.97 20.30
CA LEU A 671 5.42 -7.08 21.07
C LEU A 671 3.93 -7.23 20.69
N ILE A 672 3.63 -7.35 19.40
CA ILE A 672 2.27 -7.60 18.89
C ILE A 672 1.75 -8.98 19.35
N ASN A 673 2.60 -10.02 19.32
CA ASN A 673 2.22 -11.35 19.81
C ASN A 673 1.98 -11.37 21.33
N LEU A 674 2.68 -10.54 22.10
CA LEU A 674 2.37 -10.35 23.51
C LEU A 674 0.98 -9.71 23.71
N ARG A 675 0.56 -8.76 22.86
CA ARG A 675 -0.81 -8.23 22.90
C ARG A 675 -1.88 -9.30 22.65
N LYS A 676 -1.59 -10.30 21.80
CA LYS A 676 -2.46 -11.47 21.62
C LYS A 676 -2.53 -12.32 22.89
N LYS A 677 -1.38 -12.61 23.49
CA LYS A 677 -1.27 -13.44 24.71
C LYS A 677 -1.90 -12.77 25.93
N TYR A 678 -1.66 -11.48 26.13
CA TYR A 678 -2.03 -10.75 27.33
C TYR A 678 -3.13 -9.73 27.04
N LYS A 679 -4.32 -10.03 27.56
CA LYS A 679 -5.51 -9.17 27.44
C LYS A 679 -5.26 -7.75 27.96
N SER A 680 -4.46 -7.64 29.01
CA SER A 680 -4.05 -6.40 29.66
C SER A 680 -3.25 -5.44 28.77
N MET A 681 -2.73 -5.89 27.62
CA MET A 681 -2.03 -5.02 26.67
C MET A 681 -2.91 -4.49 25.54
N ARG A 682 -4.11 -5.06 25.34
CA ARG A 682 -4.93 -4.77 24.16
C ARG A 682 -6.32 -4.20 24.49
N GLU A 683 -6.87 -4.53 25.65
CA GLU A 683 -8.20 -4.10 26.06
C GLU A 683 -8.12 -2.76 26.78
N MET A 684 -8.87 -1.77 26.30
CA MET A 684 -8.94 -0.46 26.92
C MET A 684 -9.76 -0.53 28.23
N ASP A 685 -9.07 -0.68 29.37
CA ASP A 685 -9.66 -0.75 30.70
C ASP A 685 -8.67 -0.31 31.79
N VAL A 686 -9.06 0.67 32.60
CA VAL A 686 -8.21 1.24 33.66
C VAL A 686 -7.70 0.20 34.67
N LYS A 687 -8.39 -0.94 34.83
CA LYS A 687 -7.95 -2.01 35.74
C LYS A 687 -6.63 -2.67 35.31
N TYR A 688 -6.28 -2.57 34.02
CA TYR A 688 -5.06 -3.13 33.45
C TYR A 688 -3.86 -2.19 33.58
N VAL A 689 -4.09 -0.90 33.78
CA VAL A 689 -3.03 0.10 33.97
C VAL A 689 -2.56 0.11 35.43
N THR A 690 -1.25 0.06 35.67
CA THR A 690 -0.67 0.05 37.02
C THR A 690 0.35 1.17 37.21
N ASN A 691 0.28 1.87 38.35
CA ASN A 691 1.36 2.74 38.81
C ASN A 691 2.63 1.89 39.03
N PRO A 692 3.73 2.14 38.30
CA PRO A 692 4.94 1.35 38.40
C PRO A 692 5.53 1.27 39.81
N ASN A 693 5.36 2.32 40.62
CA ASN A 693 5.80 2.35 42.03
C ASN A 693 5.05 1.35 42.92
N ASN A 694 4.00 0.69 42.43
CA ASN A 694 3.34 -0.39 43.16
C ASN A 694 4.22 -1.63 43.24
N ILE A 695 4.99 -1.94 42.18
CA ILE A 695 5.82 -3.16 42.09
C ILE A 695 7.32 -2.86 42.03
N LEU A 696 7.71 -1.59 41.82
CA LEU A 696 9.09 -1.16 41.66
C LEU A 696 9.52 -0.15 42.74
N TRP A 697 10.81 -0.14 43.06
CA TRP A 697 11.52 1.01 43.59
C TRP A 697 12.25 1.71 42.44
N ILE A 698 11.78 2.92 42.11
CA ILE A 698 12.40 3.78 41.09
C ILE A 698 13.20 4.85 41.83
N TRP A 699 14.53 4.79 41.71
CA TRP A 699 15.42 5.71 42.42
C TRP A 699 15.67 6.98 41.60
N ASN A 700 15.36 8.15 42.16
CA ASN A 700 15.62 9.45 41.55
C ASN A 700 17.08 9.90 41.74
N ASP A 701 17.98 9.43 40.89
CA ASP A 701 19.35 9.97 40.75
C ASP A 701 19.39 10.91 39.54
N GLU A 702 19.97 12.11 39.70
CA GLU A 702 20.04 13.12 38.64
C GLU A 702 20.81 12.67 37.39
N THR A 703 21.68 11.66 37.50
CA THR A 703 22.60 11.22 36.43
C THR A 703 22.22 9.89 35.76
N LYS A 704 21.25 9.16 36.29
CA LYS A 704 20.86 7.78 35.88
C LYS A 704 19.34 7.61 35.76
N LYS A 705 18.66 8.65 35.25
CA LYS A 705 17.19 8.71 35.17
C LYS A 705 16.63 7.74 34.13
N LEU A 706 15.89 6.74 34.60
CA LEU A 706 14.79 6.15 33.84
C LEU A 706 13.52 6.88 34.29
N TYR A 707 12.81 7.48 33.35
CA TYR A 707 11.57 8.17 33.65
C TYR A 707 10.42 7.16 33.70
N GLU A 708 9.42 7.42 34.56
CA GLU A 708 8.19 6.62 34.62
C GLU A 708 7.48 6.52 33.25
N SER A 709 7.68 7.50 32.37
CA SER A 709 7.15 7.50 31.01
C SER A 709 7.91 6.61 30.02
N GLU A 710 9.10 6.12 30.38
CA GLU A 710 9.94 5.20 29.61
C GLU A 710 9.68 3.72 29.98
N LEU A 711 8.58 3.45 30.68
CA LEU A 711 8.11 2.11 30.98
C LEU A 711 6.59 2.04 31.09
N THR A 712 6.04 0.84 30.93
CA THR A 712 4.63 0.53 31.21
C THR A 712 4.54 -0.68 32.11
N VAL A 713 3.54 -0.67 32.99
CA VAL A 713 3.20 -1.81 33.83
C VAL A 713 1.74 -2.19 33.60
N ARG A 714 1.51 -3.41 33.11
CA ARG A 714 0.19 -3.98 32.87
C ARG A 714 -0.14 -5.04 33.91
N LYS A 715 -1.27 -4.93 34.59
CA LYS A 715 -1.76 -5.98 35.49
C LYS A 715 -2.58 -6.98 34.70
N ASN A 716 -2.28 -8.26 34.80
CA ASN A 716 -3.04 -9.33 34.17
C ASN A 716 -4.22 -9.77 35.05
N ASP A 717 -5.23 -10.41 34.43
CA ASP A 717 -6.41 -10.90 35.15
C ASP A 717 -6.06 -11.99 36.20
N ASP A 718 -4.94 -12.70 36.04
CA ASP A 718 -4.41 -13.68 37.00
C ASP A 718 -3.61 -13.07 38.17
N GLY A 719 -3.47 -11.74 38.22
CA GLY A 719 -2.74 -11.02 39.25
C GLY A 719 -1.24 -10.85 39.00
N THR A 720 -0.70 -11.42 37.90
CA THR A 720 0.67 -11.13 37.45
C THR A 720 0.76 -9.75 36.80
N TYR A 721 1.98 -9.26 36.59
CA TYR A 721 2.28 -7.97 35.97
C TYR A 721 3.23 -8.14 34.80
N LEU A 722 3.00 -7.40 33.72
CA LEU A 722 4.00 -7.20 32.67
C LEU A 722 4.67 -5.86 32.88
N LEU A 723 5.98 -5.90 33.08
CA LEU A 723 6.84 -4.72 33.04
C LEU A 723 7.47 -4.62 31.66
N ILE A 724 7.22 -3.51 30.96
CA ILE A 724 7.80 -3.22 29.65
C ILE A 724 8.65 -1.98 29.80
N ILE A 725 9.94 -2.09 29.56
CA ILE A 725 10.92 -1.01 29.63
C ILE A 725 11.33 -0.67 28.20
N TYR A 726 11.29 0.61 27.86
CA TYR A 726 11.72 1.11 26.56
C TYR A 726 12.36 2.48 26.74
N SER A 727 13.68 2.54 26.59
CA SER A 727 14.43 3.80 26.64
C SER A 727 15.50 3.85 25.56
N TRP A 728 15.95 5.05 25.26
CA TRP A 728 16.87 5.32 24.16
C TRP A 728 17.98 6.30 24.56
N GLY A 729 19.01 6.43 23.72
CA GLY A 729 20.16 7.32 23.94
C GLY A 729 21.20 6.78 24.92
N ASN A 730 22.28 7.52 25.17
CA ASN A 730 23.47 7.05 25.91
C ASN A 730 23.35 7.04 27.45
N ARG A 731 22.14 7.09 28.02
CA ARG A 731 21.96 7.13 29.49
C ARG A 731 22.18 5.74 30.08
N GLN A 732 22.93 5.62 31.18
CA GLN A 732 22.93 4.38 31.96
C GLN A 732 21.63 4.29 32.76
N ILE A 733 20.99 3.12 32.75
CA ILE A 733 19.89 2.80 33.68
C ILE A 733 20.50 1.89 34.74
N ALA A 734 20.63 2.36 35.98
CA ALA A 734 21.25 1.54 37.03
C ALA A 734 20.30 1.10 38.14
N ASN A 735 19.07 1.63 38.22
CA ASN A 735 18.34 1.61 39.49
C ASN A 735 16.83 1.36 39.33
N LEU A 736 16.45 0.23 38.74
CA LEU A 736 15.06 -0.24 38.81
C LEU A 736 15.05 -1.53 39.64
N SER A 737 14.67 -1.43 40.91
CA SER A 737 14.58 -2.59 41.80
C SER A 737 13.14 -3.09 41.84
N ILE A 738 12.96 -4.40 41.77
CA ILE A 738 11.68 -5.04 42.04
C ILE A 738 11.46 -5.03 43.56
N LYS A 739 10.26 -4.66 44.02
CA LYS A 739 9.97 -4.72 45.46
C LYS A 739 10.00 -6.16 45.96
N ASN A 740 10.41 -6.36 47.21
CA ASN A 740 10.69 -7.67 47.79
C ASN A 740 9.49 -8.64 47.77
N GLU A 741 8.26 -8.12 47.75
CA GLU A 741 7.02 -8.89 47.67
C GLU A 741 6.75 -9.46 46.27
N PHE A 742 7.55 -9.12 45.27
CA PHE A 742 7.42 -9.55 43.90
C PHE A 742 8.70 -10.25 43.40
N GLU A 743 8.55 -11.03 42.33
CA GLU A 743 9.66 -11.68 41.64
C GLU A 743 9.45 -11.67 40.12
N ILE A 744 10.55 -11.64 39.37
CA ILE A 744 10.52 -11.84 37.91
C ILE A 744 10.43 -13.34 37.67
N THR A 745 9.31 -13.79 37.11
CA THR A 745 9.07 -15.21 36.82
C THR A 745 9.51 -15.59 35.41
N GLU A 746 9.50 -14.64 34.47
CA GLU A 746 9.88 -14.89 33.08
C GLU A 746 10.49 -13.62 32.46
N THR A 747 11.57 -13.79 31.69
CA THR A 747 12.09 -12.74 30.79
C THR A 747 11.57 -13.02 29.38
N LEU A 748 10.61 -12.22 28.93
CA LEU A 748 9.94 -12.39 27.64
C LEU A 748 10.74 -11.78 26.48
N PHE A 749 11.45 -10.68 26.76
CA PHE A 749 12.36 -10.03 25.81
C PHE A 749 13.38 -9.19 26.57
N GLU A 750 14.62 -9.14 26.08
CA GLU A 750 15.68 -8.34 26.68
C GLU A 750 16.68 -7.87 25.61
N GLN A 751 17.02 -6.58 25.62
CA GLN A 751 18.09 -6.00 24.81
C GLN A 751 18.80 -4.92 25.63
N ASN A 752 20.11 -5.11 25.83
CA ASN A 752 20.99 -4.25 26.63
C ASN A 752 20.51 -3.96 28.07
N LEU A 753 19.63 -4.81 28.59
CA LEU A 753 19.25 -4.89 29.99
C LEU A 753 19.79 -6.21 30.56
N LYS A 754 19.93 -6.29 31.89
CA LYS A 754 20.28 -7.50 32.63
C LYS A 754 19.65 -7.46 34.02
N ILE A 755 19.17 -8.61 34.48
CA ILE A 755 18.77 -8.81 35.88
C ILE A 755 20.02 -9.05 36.72
N VAL A 756 20.14 -8.35 37.85
CA VAL A 756 21.21 -8.51 38.83
C VAL A 756 20.65 -8.54 40.24
N GLU A 757 21.32 -9.23 41.16
CA GLU A 757 20.92 -9.33 42.57
C GLU A 757 22.13 -8.95 43.45
N PRO A 758 22.41 -7.65 43.66
CA PRO A 758 23.57 -7.20 44.42
C PRO A 758 23.54 -7.62 45.89
N ASN A 759 22.34 -7.78 46.47
CA ASN A 759 22.12 -8.34 47.80
C ASN A 759 20.98 -9.35 47.74
N PRO A 760 20.97 -10.41 48.58
CA PRO A 760 19.87 -11.36 48.62
C PRO A 760 18.51 -10.69 48.78
N GLY A 761 17.60 -10.90 47.83
CA GLY A 761 16.26 -10.32 47.78
C GLY A 761 16.15 -8.96 47.09
N ASP A 762 17.26 -8.28 46.75
CA ASP A 762 17.28 -7.01 46.03
C ASP A 762 17.48 -7.27 44.52
N VAL A 763 16.39 -7.62 43.83
CA VAL A 763 16.42 -7.88 42.38
C VAL A 763 16.37 -6.55 41.62
N GLN A 764 17.38 -6.27 40.81
CA GLN A 764 17.50 -5.04 40.03
C GLN A 764 17.61 -5.32 38.53
N ILE A 765 17.15 -4.37 37.71
CA ILE A 765 17.33 -4.38 36.26
C ILE A 765 18.31 -3.28 35.87
N HIS A 766 19.45 -3.68 35.32
CA HIS A 766 20.54 -2.80 34.91
C HIS A 766 20.60 -2.71 33.38
N GLY A 767 20.78 -1.49 32.86
CA GLY A 767 20.80 -1.20 31.44
C GLY A 767 22.03 -0.41 30.99
N THR A 768 22.65 -0.86 29.90
CA THR A 768 23.78 -0.18 29.23
C THR A 768 23.48 0.02 27.74
N GLY A 769 24.39 0.60 26.96
CA GLY A 769 24.19 0.79 25.51
C GLY A 769 23.23 1.94 25.16
N ILE A 770 22.77 2.01 23.91
CA ILE A 770 21.93 3.10 23.37
C ILE A 770 20.43 2.76 23.45
N SER A 771 20.07 1.52 23.08
CA SER A 771 18.69 1.03 23.06
C SER A 771 18.49 0.01 24.17
N ARG A 772 17.69 0.34 25.18
CA ARG A 772 17.43 -0.54 26.33
C ARG A 772 15.96 -0.89 26.34
N LEU A 773 15.67 -2.13 25.95
CA LEU A 773 14.33 -2.65 25.74
C LEU A 773 14.19 -3.93 26.55
N GLY A 774 13.12 -4.08 27.32
CA GLY A 774 12.91 -5.27 28.15
C GLY A 774 11.45 -5.53 28.43
N ILE A 775 11.09 -6.80 28.52
CA ILE A 775 9.74 -7.23 28.87
C ILE A 775 9.85 -8.39 29.86
N TYR A 776 9.31 -8.18 31.05
CA TYR A 776 9.41 -9.10 32.17
C TYR A 776 8.03 -9.42 32.71
N LEU A 777 7.77 -10.69 32.97
CA LEU A 777 6.60 -11.14 33.72
C LEU A 777 6.96 -11.15 35.22
N ILE A 778 6.17 -10.47 36.02
CA ILE A 778 6.38 -10.28 37.45
C ILE A 778 5.18 -10.86 38.22
N SER A 779 5.44 -11.64 39.26
CA SER A 779 4.38 -12.22 40.10
C SER A 779 4.56 -11.78 41.56
N PRO A 780 3.46 -11.62 42.32
CA PRO A 780 3.54 -11.56 43.77
C PRO A 780 4.13 -12.87 44.31
N LYS A 781 5.08 -12.79 45.23
CA LYS A 781 5.57 -13.98 45.94
C LYS A 781 4.45 -14.54 46.81
N THR A 782 4.20 -15.84 46.72
CA THR A 782 3.33 -16.51 47.69
C THR A 782 3.98 -16.44 49.06
N SER A 783 3.26 -15.93 50.07
CA SER A 783 3.69 -15.99 51.46
C SER A 783 4.05 -17.43 51.80
N SER A 784 5.32 -17.69 52.10
CA SER A 784 5.80 -18.99 52.55
C SER A 784 5.52 -19.21 54.04
#